data_AF-A0A4Z2BH66-F1
#
_entry.id   AF-A0A4Z2BH66-F1
#
_cell.length_a   1.000
_cell.length_b   1.000
_cell.length_c   1.000
_cell.angle_alpha   90.00
_cell.angle_beta   90.00
_cell.angle_gamma   90.00
#
_symmetry.space_group_name_H-M   'P 1'
#
loop_
_entity.id
_entity.type
_entity.pdbx_description
1 polymer ?
#
loop_
_entity_poly.entity_id
_entity_poly.type
_entity_poly.pdbx_seq_one_letter_code
_entity_poly.pdbx_strand_id
1 'polypeptide(L)'
;MKDVSFVDLFLGLAVASFVVTTEERPDCPKLCVCEVRPWFSPSSVYVEAQTVDCNDVGLFSLPEKLPLGTQVLLLQTNNIPKIDQPLDYLANITEIDLSQNNLSSTNDVHLGNLPQLLSLHLEENWIRELPDRCLVDVANLQELYMNHNLISSISPRAFQGLSNLLRLHLNSNKLKVIKKEWFEPISNLEILMIGENPVISIEDMNFQPLSNLRSLVLTRMNLSQLPDAALTGLDKLESISFYDNTFPEVPHSALKNARNLKFLDLNKNPITRLQRGDFVDMLHLKELGINSMPDLVSIDSFAMNNLPELTKIEATNNPKLSYIHPNAFYKLPHLETLMLNGNALSALHRITVESLPNLREVSLHSNPIRCDCVVRWMNMNKTNIRFMEPDSLYCVEPPEYEGQHVRQVHFREMMEICLPLISPESMPGHIKARNGSSVSLHCRAFAEPEPEIYWVTPAGSRVLPNTVSDKFYMHPEGTFDIYDITEKEAGLYTCVAHNLVGADLKSVSVEVNGYFPQPTDGSLKVQIKSVEAKSILVSWKAGPSTLAPSIKWYTVSGVNHPTTAFTTRVPSDVQVYNISHLSTATQYKICVDVRSIHYSHETKCVNVTTKGLELAAKDMEKWDAAVITIFGVLLAVISVACLLIYMSLRNRHLYGDIRKSESKASLAPLETTGMQSPFFTKLWLSGKGLPSGVEVNATVINVSDNAF
;
A
#
# COMPACT_ATOMS: atom_id res chain seq x y z
N MET A 1 -59.42 -44.84 -12.47
CA MET A 1 -60.57 -44.74 -11.53
C MET A 1 -60.72 -43.27 -11.15
N LYS A 2 -61.67 -42.48 -11.66
CA LYS A 2 -62.90 -42.73 -12.42
C LYS A 2 -62.96 -41.78 -13.63
N ASP A 3 -63.33 -42.35 -14.77
CA ASP A 3 -63.81 -41.69 -15.97
C ASP A 3 -65.20 -41.07 -15.74
N VAL A 4 -65.51 -39.97 -16.41
CA VAL A 4 -66.69 -39.86 -17.29
C VAL A 4 -66.32 -38.99 -18.49
N SER A 5 -66.59 -39.52 -19.66
CA SER A 5 -66.24 -39.02 -21.00
C SER A 5 -67.47 -38.44 -21.74
N PHE A 6 -67.21 -38.07 -23.01
CA PHE A 6 -68.14 -37.91 -24.15
C PHE A 6 -68.68 -36.48 -24.39
N VAL A 7 -68.09 -35.69 -25.29
CA VAL A 7 -68.22 -35.72 -26.77
C VAL A 7 -69.62 -35.34 -27.25
N ASP A 8 -69.73 -34.12 -27.76
CA ASP A 8 -70.56 -33.63 -28.88
C ASP A 8 -70.26 -32.11 -28.99
N LEU A 9 -70.12 -31.43 -30.14
CA LEU A 9 -70.09 -31.75 -31.56
C LEU A 9 -69.78 -30.39 -32.25
N PHE A 10 -68.70 -30.33 -33.05
CA PHE A 10 -68.42 -29.43 -34.19
C PHE A 10 -68.75 -27.91 -34.16
N LEU A 11 -67.74 -27.06 -34.40
CA LEU A 11 -67.42 -26.44 -35.71
C LEU A 11 -66.73 -25.06 -35.56
N GLY A 12 -65.59 -24.86 -36.23
CA GLY A 12 -64.91 -23.57 -36.42
C GLY A 12 -63.41 -23.65 -36.03
N LEU A 13 -62.50 -24.02 -36.95
CA LEU A 13 -61.74 -23.07 -37.80
C LEU A 13 -61.20 -21.88 -36.97
N ALA A 14 -59.92 -21.58 -36.85
CA ALA A 14 -58.73 -22.01 -37.55
C ALA A 14 -57.50 -21.63 -36.70
N VAL A 15 -56.41 -22.35 -36.95
CA VAL A 15 -55.00 -21.97 -36.80
C VAL A 15 -54.75 -20.50 -36.41
N ALA A 16 -54.47 -20.23 -35.14
CA ALA A 16 -53.75 -19.03 -34.74
C ALA A 16 -52.24 -19.32 -34.77
N SER A 17 -51.73 -19.61 -35.98
CA SER A 17 -50.35 -19.27 -36.29
C SER A 17 -50.32 -17.76 -36.32
N PHE A 18 -49.71 -17.14 -35.32
CA PHE A 18 -49.27 -15.75 -35.42
C PHE A 18 -48.27 -15.68 -36.57
N VAL A 19 -48.78 -15.50 -37.79
CA VAL A 19 -48.04 -14.88 -38.86
C VAL A 19 -47.90 -13.43 -38.41
N VAL A 20 -46.72 -13.10 -37.89
CA VAL A 20 -46.27 -11.70 -37.91
C VAL A 20 -46.31 -11.31 -39.38
N THR A 21 -47.32 -10.53 -39.75
CA THR A 21 -47.33 -9.87 -41.04
C THR A 21 -46.14 -8.93 -41.05
N THR A 22 -45.05 -9.36 -41.67
CA THR A 22 -44.02 -8.45 -42.16
C THR A 22 -44.72 -7.51 -43.11
N GLU A 23 -45.02 -6.29 -42.69
CA GLU A 23 -45.16 -5.18 -43.62
C GLU A 23 -43.84 -5.12 -44.40
N GLU A 24 -43.82 -5.69 -45.60
CA GLU A 24 -42.76 -5.44 -46.56
C GLU A 24 -42.74 -3.92 -46.79
N ARG A 25 -41.88 -3.21 -46.07
CA ARG A 25 -41.50 -1.84 -46.42
C ARG A 25 -40.71 -1.96 -47.73
N PRO A 26 -41.23 -1.48 -48.87
CA PRO A 26 -40.66 -1.76 -50.19
C PRO A 26 -39.28 -1.10 -50.43
N ASP A 27 -38.74 -0.36 -49.46
CA ASP A 27 -37.51 0.42 -49.56
C ASP A 27 -36.33 -0.12 -48.71
N CYS A 28 -36.47 -1.25 -48.01
CA CYS A 28 -35.36 -1.83 -47.23
C CYS A 28 -34.41 -2.66 -48.13
N PRO A 29 -33.07 -2.51 -48.02
CA PRO A 29 -32.14 -3.34 -48.77
C PRO A 29 -32.31 -4.83 -48.45
N LYS A 30 -32.25 -5.70 -49.48
CA LYS A 30 -32.58 -7.14 -49.35
C LYS A 30 -31.73 -7.91 -48.33
N LEU A 31 -30.49 -7.48 -48.11
CA LEU A 31 -29.57 -8.14 -47.17
C LEU A 31 -29.65 -7.52 -45.77
N CYS A 32 -30.38 -6.41 -45.60
CA CYS A 32 -30.41 -5.66 -44.36
C CYS A 32 -31.75 -5.80 -43.65
N VAL A 33 -31.76 -5.48 -42.36
CA VAL A 33 -32.95 -5.43 -41.51
C VAL A 33 -33.26 -3.98 -41.19
N CYS A 34 -34.47 -3.52 -41.51
CA CYS A 34 -34.92 -2.15 -41.22
C CYS A 34 -35.98 -2.17 -40.12
N GLU A 35 -35.66 -1.61 -38.95
CA GLU A 35 -36.55 -1.57 -37.79
C GLU A 35 -36.36 -0.32 -36.93
N VAL A 36 -37.26 -0.10 -35.97
CA VAL A 36 -37.11 1.00 -35.01
C VAL A 36 -36.44 0.46 -33.76
N ARG A 37 -35.29 1.02 -33.39
CA ARG A 37 -34.53 0.60 -32.21
C ARG A 37 -34.37 1.75 -31.20
N PRO A 38 -34.23 1.42 -29.90
CA PRO A 38 -33.71 2.37 -28.92
C PRO A 38 -32.37 2.94 -29.35
N TRP A 39 -32.25 4.26 -29.32
CA TRP A 39 -31.02 4.99 -29.56
C TRP A 39 -30.83 6.03 -28.47
N PHE A 40 -29.57 6.24 -28.07
CA PHE A 40 -29.22 7.23 -27.07
C PHE A 40 -28.33 8.28 -27.70
N SER A 41 -28.67 9.56 -27.51
CA SER A 41 -27.78 10.63 -27.93
C SER A 41 -26.46 10.57 -27.16
N PRO A 42 -25.41 11.26 -27.65
CA PRO A 42 -24.17 11.48 -26.90
C PRO A 42 -24.37 12.09 -25.50
N SER A 43 -25.51 12.76 -25.29
CA SER A 43 -25.97 13.29 -24.00
C SER A 43 -26.87 12.33 -23.19
N SER A 44 -26.89 11.05 -23.56
CA SER A 44 -27.65 9.96 -22.95
C SER A 44 -29.17 10.16 -22.95
N VAL A 45 -29.71 10.87 -23.96
CA VAL A 45 -31.16 11.06 -24.12
C VAL A 45 -31.74 9.93 -24.96
N TYR A 46 -32.74 9.23 -24.43
CA TYR A 46 -33.45 8.14 -25.12
C TYR A 46 -34.33 8.66 -26.25
N VAL A 47 -34.22 8.03 -27.43
CA VAL A 47 -35.07 8.24 -28.61
C VAL A 47 -35.29 6.91 -29.33
N GLU A 48 -36.45 6.74 -29.96
CA GLU A 48 -36.68 5.62 -30.90
C GLU A 48 -36.25 6.05 -32.31
N ALA A 49 -35.28 5.34 -32.89
CA ALA A 49 -34.67 5.70 -34.16
C ALA A 49 -34.91 4.66 -35.26
N GLN A 50 -35.24 5.12 -36.47
CA GLN A 50 -35.30 4.24 -37.64
C GLN A 50 -33.88 3.77 -38.01
N THR A 51 -33.64 2.47 -37.80
CA THR A 51 -32.34 1.84 -37.95
C THR A 51 -32.33 0.93 -39.18
N VAL A 52 -31.30 1.07 -40.01
CA VAL A 52 -30.98 0.12 -41.07
C VAL A 52 -29.76 -0.66 -40.63
N ASP A 53 -29.96 -1.94 -40.34
CA ASP A 53 -28.95 -2.87 -39.87
C ASP A 53 -28.48 -3.77 -41.03
N CYS A 54 -27.25 -3.53 -41.48
CA CYS A 54 -26.57 -4.27 -42.54
C CYS A 54 -25.28 -4.95 -42.01
N ASN A 55 -25.27 -5.34 -40.74
CA ASN A 55 -24.10 -5.90 -40.07
C ASN A 55 -23.82 -7.34 -40.50
N ASP A 56 -22.54 -7.70 -40.70
CA ASP A 56 -22.10 -9.08 -41.01
C ASP A 56 -22.81 -9.73 -42.20
N VAL A 57 -23.04 -8.96 -43.27
CA VAL A 57 -23.69 -9.47 -44.49
C VAL A 57 -22.75 -9.54 -45.70
N GLY A 58 -21.46 -9.27 -45.48
CA GLY A 58 -20.40 -9.41 -46.48
C GLY A 58 -20.43 -8.35 -47.58
N LEU A 59 -20.89 -7.14 -47.27
CA LEU A 59 -20.94 -6.03 -48.22
C LEU A 59 -19.54 -5.60 -48.67
N PHE A 60 -19.38 -5.34 -49.97
CA PHE A 60 -18.20 -4.69 -50.55
C PHE A 60 -18.45 -3.23 -50.93
N SER A 61 -19.71 -2.80 -50.88
CA SER A 61 -20.15 -1.43 -51.15
C SER A 61 -21.48 -1.18 -50.43
N LEU A 62 -21.85 0.09 -50.25
CA LEU A 62 -23.17 0.47 -49.74
C LEU A 62 -24.29 -0.03 -50.68
N PRO A 63 -25.49 -0.34 -50.15
CA PRO A 63 -26.69 -0.57 -50.96
C PRO A 63 -27.04 0.67 -51.80
N GLU A 64 -27.55 0.45 -53.03
CA GLU A 64 -27.87 1.56 -53.97
C GLU A 64 -28.87 2.57 -53.42
N LYS A 65 -29.78 2.14 -52.54
CA LYS A 65 -30.82 3.00 -51.98
C LYS A 65 -31.13 2.59 -50.55
N LEU A 66 -31.11 3.57 -49.65
CA LEU A 66 -31.52 3.44 -48.25
C LEU A 66 -32.86 4.17 -48.03
N PRO A 67 -33.69 3.74 -47.06
CA PRO A 67 -34.91 4.45 -46.68
C PRO A 67 -34.63 5.92 -46.31
N LEU A 68 -35.43 6.87 -46.81
CA LEU A 68 -35.26 8.31 -46.55
C LEU A 68 -35.36 8.69 -45.06
N GLY A 69 -36.09 7.90 -44.28
CA GLY A 69 -36.27 8.11 -42.83
C GLY A 69 -35.14 7.55 -41.96
N THR A 70 -34.09 6.96 -42.56
CA THR A 70 -32.97 6.35 -41.81
C THR A 70 -32.30 7.37 -40.90
N GLN A 71 -32.24 7.04 -39.60
CA GLN A 71 -31.56 7.81 -38.56
C GLN A 71 -30.27 7.12 -38.11
N VAL A 72 -30.27 5.79 -38.07
CA VAL A 72 -29.09 4.99 -37.69
C VAL A 72 -28.77 4.02 -38.82
N LEU A 73 -27.51 4.00 -39.25
CA LEU A 73 -27.02 3.08 -40.29
C LEU A 73 -25.89 2.22 -39.71
N LEU A 74 -26.11 0.92 -39.60
CA LEU A 74 -25.13 -0.03 -39.06
C LEU A 74 -24.57 -0.88 -40.20
N LEU A 75 -23.25 -0.82 -40.40
CA LEU A 75 -22.51 -1.53 -41.45
C LEU A 75 -21.29 -2.26 -40.88
N GLN A 76 -21.30 -2.61 -39.60
CA GLN A 76 -20.19 -3.24 -38.92
C GLN A 76 -19.89 -4.63 -39.50
N THR A 77 -18.62 -5.06 -39.44
CA THR A 77 -18.18 -6.40 -39.88
C THR A 77 -18.51 -6.66 -41.36
N ASN A 78 -18.03 -5.80 -42.25
CA ASN A 78 -18.20 -5.96 -43.69
C ASN A 78 -16.84 -5.83 -44.41
N ASN A 79 -16.85 -5.88 -45.74
CA ASN A 79 -15.64 -5.82 -46.58
C ASN A 79 -15.58 -4.51 -47.39
N ILE A 80 -16.16 -3.41 -46.90
CA ILE A 80 -16.26 -2.16 -47.65
C ILE A 80 -14.88 -1.49 -47.69
N PRO A 81 -14.27 -1.30 -48.87
CA PRO A 81 -12.97 -0.63 -48.98
C PRO A 81 -13.10 0.89 -49.16
N LYS A 82 -14.27 1.37 -49.62
CA LYS A 82 -14.56 2.79 -49.86
C LYS A 82 -16.07 3.07 -50.00
N ILE A 83 -16.43 4.32 -49.76
CA ILE A 83 -17.75 4.93 -49.92
C ILE A 83 -17.64 6.02 -50.97
N ASP A 84 -18.09 5.72 -52.20
CA ASP A 84 -18.07 6.69 -53.31
C ASP A 84 -19.39 7.47 -53.46
N GLN A 85 -20.49 6.94 -52.89
CA GLN A 85 -21.82 7.53 -53.03
C GLN A 85 -22.15 8.38 -51.80
N PRO A 86 -22.32 9.70 -51.93
CA PRO A 86 -22.67 10.57 -50.82
C PRO A 86 -24.08 10.25 -50.30
N LEU A 87 -24.25 10.38 -49.00
CA LEU A 87 -25.50 10.10 -48.28
C LEU A 87 -26.32 11.38 -48.03
N ASP A 88 -26.06 12.46 -48.78
CA ASP A 88 -26.70 13.78 -48.65
C ASP A 88 -28.24 13.74 -48.59
N TYR A 89 -28.85 12.72 -49.20
CA TYR A 89 -30.29 12.54 -49.24
C TYR A 89 -30.89 12.04 -47.91
N LEU A 90 -30.06 11.52 -46.99
CA LEU A 90 -30.44 11.06 -45.65
C LEU A 90 -30.32 12.20 -44.63
N ALA A 91 -31.17 13.22 -44.77
CA ALA A 91 -31.08 14.45 -43.98
C ALA A 91 -31.21 14.27 -42.45
N ASN A 92 -31.79 13.14 -42.00
CA ASN A 92 -32.07 12.87 -40.59
C ASN A 92 -31.10 11.86 -39.95
N ILE A 93 -30.03 11.48 -40.65
CA ILE A 93 -29.07 10.50 -40.13
C ILE A 93 -28.29 11.07 -38.95
N THR A 94 -28.31 10.37 -37.82
CA THR A 94 -27.68 10.74 -36.55
C THR A 94 -26.47 9.89 -36.23
N GLU A 95 -26.44 8.65 -36.69
CA GLU A 95 -25.33 7.71 -36.43
C GLU A 95 -25.02 6.86 -37.65
N ILE A 96 -23.73 6.71 -37.94
CA ILE A 96 -23.20 5.81 -38.96
C ILE A 96 -22.12 4.95 -38.32
N ASP A 97 -22.30 3.63 -38.39
CA ASP A 97 -21.31 2.67 -37.95
C ASP A 97 -20.67 1.95 -39.14
N LEU A 98 -19.38 2.23 -39.37
CA LEU A 98 -18.53 1.63 -40.39
C LEU A 98 -17.37 0.85 -39.77
N SER A 99 -17.49 0.46 -38.51
CA SER A 99 -16.46 -0.31 -37.81
C SER A 99 -16.21 -1.67 -38.48
N GLN A 100 -15.01 -2.24 -38.28
CA GLN A 100 -14.66 -3.58 -38.78
C GLN A 100 -14.88 -3.73 -40.29
N ASN A 101 -14.31 -2.81 -41.08
CA ASN A 101 -14.33 -2.80 -42.54
C ASN A 101 -12.89 -2.70 -43.11
N ASN A 102 -12.76 -2.52 -44.43
CA ASN A 102 -11.47 -2.44 -45.12
C ASN A 102 -11.07 -1.01 -45.53
N LEU A 103 -11.55 0.02 -44.82
CA LEU A 103 -11.25 1.43 -45.15
C LEU A 103 -9.77 1.73 -44.89
N SER A 104 -9.06 2.26 -45.89
CA SER A 104 -7.61 2.50 -45.81
C SER A 104 -7.24 3.97 -45.64
N SER A 105 -8.15 4.88 -46.00
CA SER A 105 -8.00 6.33 -45.86
C SER A 105 -9.33 6.96 -45.46
N THR A 106 -9.29 8.10 -44.78
CA THR A 106 -10.49 8.92 -44.59
C THR A 106 -11.01 9.52 -45.89
N ASN A 107 -10.16 9.64 -46.92
CA ASN A 107 -10.61 10.00 -48.26
C ASN A 107 -11.51 8.93 -48.88
N ASP A 108 -11.46 7.69 -48.40
CA ASP A 108 -12.36 6.63 -48.86
C ASP A 108 -13.77 6.77 -48.23
N VAL A 109 -14.00 7.78 -47.39
CA VAL A 109 -15.25 7.99 -46.63
C VAL A 109 -15.93 9.27 -47.12
N HIS A 110 -16.52 9.23 -48.32
CA HIS A 110 -17.29 10.35 -48.87
C HIS A 110 -18.76 10.31 -48.43
N LEU A 111 -19.05 10.75 -47.20
CA LEU A 111 -20.41 10.75 -46.65
C LEU A 111 -21.29 11.89 -47.19
N GLY A 112 -20.67 12.96 -47.69
CA GLY A 112 -21.37 14.19 -48.04
C GLY A 112 -21.74 15.03 -46.81
N ASN A 113 -22.57 16.05 -47.00
CA ASN A 113 -23.00 16.98 -45.96
C ASN A 113 -24.15 16.41 -45.14
N LEU A 114 -23.84 15.92 -43.94
CA LEU A 114 -24.79 15.30 -43.03
C LEU A 114 -24.99 16.16 -41.78
N PRO A 115 -25.91 17.14 -41.79
CA PRO A 115 -26.02 18.14 -40.73
C PRO A 115 -26.59 17.58 -39.41
N GLN A 116 -27.21 16.41 -39.42
CA GLN A 116 -27.74 15.78 -38.20
C GLN A 116 -26.82 14.69 -37.65
N LEU A 117 -25.69 14.39 -38.31
CA LEU A 117 -24.80 13.31 -37.89
C LEU A 117 -24.08 13.70 -36.59
N LEU A 118 -24.24 12.87 -35.56
CA LEU A 118 -23.70 13.08 -34.22
C LEU A 118 -22.62 12.06 -33.86
N SER A 119 -22.74 10.81 -34.30
CA SER A 119 -21.75 9.76 -34.05
C SER A 119 -21.28 9.10 -35.35
N LEU A 120 -19.96 8.87 -35.44
CA LEU A 120 -19.32 8.18 -36.56
C LEU A 120 -18.31 7.16 -36.02
N HIS A 121 -18.55 5.90 -36.35
CA HIS A 121 -17.69 4.78 -35.97
C HIS A 121 -16.85 4.31 -37.17
N LEU A 122 -15.54 4.30 -37.00
CA LEU A 122 -14.54 3.94 -38.00
C LEU A 122 -13.43 3.06 -37.39
N GLU A 123 -13.66 2.52 -36.19
CA GLU A 123 -12.75 1.62 -35.51
C GLU A 123 -12.53 0.30 -36.24
N GLU A 124 -11.41 -0.37 -35.97
CA GLU A 124 -11.07 -1.66 -36.56
C GLU A 124 -11.06 -1.65 -38.10
N ASN A 125 -10.59 -0.55 -38.69
CA ASN A 125 -10.29 -0.41 -40.10
C ASN A 125 -8.77 -0.33 -40.33
N TRP A 126 -8.32 0.05 -41.54
CA TRP A 126 -6.91 0.12 -41.92
C TRP A 126 -6.43 1.56 -42.18
N ILE A 127 -7.08 2.56 -41.59
CA ILE A 127 -6.79 3.98 -41.81
C ILE A 127 -5.37 4.31 -41.33
N ARG A 128 -4.55 4.90 -42.21
CA ARG A 128 -3.11 5.16 -41.93
C ARG A 128 -2.76 6.59 -41.55
N GLU A 129 -3.57 7.55 -41.97
CA GLU A 129 -3.32 8.98 -41.77
C GLU A 129 -4.62 9.78 -41.78
N LEU A 130 -4.60 10.93 -41.10
CA LEU A 130 -5.66 11.94 -41.15
C LEU A 130 -5.15 13.21 -41.86
N PRO A 131 -5.50 13.41 -43.13
CA PRO A 131 -5.11 14.61 -43.87
C PRO A 131 -5.94 15.83 -43.44
N ASP A 132 -5.51 17.02 -43.89
CA ASP A 132 -6.21 18.27 -43.61
C ASP A 132 -7.68 18.21 -44.03
N ARG A 133 -8.59 18.62 -43.14
CA ARG A 133 -10.04 18.80 -43.39
C ARG A 133 -10.75 17.54 -43.90
N CYS A 134 -10.27 16.34 -43.56
CA CYS A 134 -10.85 15.09 -44.06
C CYS A 134 -12.28 14.79 -43.59
N LEU A 135 -12.77 15.46 -42.54
CA LEU A 135 -14.11 15.27 -41.97
C LEU A 135 -14.90 16.60 -41.93
N VAL A 136 -14.58 17.54 -42.82
CA VAL A 136 -15.19 18.89 -42.80
C VAL A 136 -16.70 18.88 -43.06
N ASP A 137 -17.19 17.88 -43.80
CA ASP A 137 -18.60 17.78 -44.20
C ASP A 137 -19.54 17.28 -43.07
N VAL A 138 -18.97 16.80 -41.95
CA VAL A 138 -19.70 16.31 -40.77
C VAL A 138 -19.49 17.24 -39.56
N ALA A 139 -19.70 18.54 -39.75
CA ALA A 139 -19.36 19.58 -38.75
C ALA A 139 -20.13 19.51 -37.41
N ASN A 140 -21.26 18.78 -37.35
CA ASN A 140 -22.06 18.61 -36.12
C ASN A 140 -21.71 17.36 -35.32
N LEU A 141 -20.68 16.63 -35.75
CA LEU A 141 -20.23 15.42 -35.07
C LEU A 141 -19.84 15.71 -33.61
N GLN A 142 -20.32 14.87 -32.70
CA GLN A 142 -20.05 14.92 -31.27
C GLN A 142 -19.17 13.74 -30.82
N GLU A 143 -19.27 12.59 -31.48
CA GLU A 143 -18.48 11.40 -31.18
C GLU A 143 -17.79 10.88 -32.43
N LEU A 144 -16.48 10.63 -32.31
CA LEU A 144 -15.66 10.07 -33.37
C LEU A 144 -14.81 8.93 -32.84
N TYR A 145 -15.06 7.72 -33.36
CA TYR A 145 -14.33 6.51 -33.01
C TYR A 145 -13.38 6.11 -34.13
N MET A 146 -12.07 6.20 -33.87
CA MET A 146 -10.99 5.90 -34.82
C MET A 146 -9.95 4.96 -34.21
N ASN A 147 -10.32 4.27 -33.13
CA ASN A 147 -9.44 3.34 -32.43
C ASN A 147 -9.18 2.05 -33.24
N HIS A 148 -8.14 1.29 -32.87
CA HIS A 148 -7.77 0.03 -33.54
C HIS A 148 -7.57 0.19 -35.07
N ASN A 149 -6.91 1.27 -35.48
CA ASN A 149 -6.52 1.54 -36.86
C ASN A 149 -4.99 1.53 -36.99
N LEU A 150 -4.48 2.04 -38.11
CA LEU A 150 -3.04 2.13 -38.40
C LEU A 150 -2.54 3.59 -38.44
N ILE A 151 -3.24 4.51 -37.77
CA ILE A 151 -3.00 5.95 -37.88
C ILE A 151 -1.62 6.27 -37.32
N SER A 152 -0.72 6.71 -38.19
CA SER A 152 0.67 7.05 -37.86
C SER A 152 0.95 8.55 -37.91
N SER A 153 0.08 9.32 -38.58
CA SER A 153 0.20 10.77 -38.77
C SER A 153 -1.17 11.44 -38.75
N ILE A 154 -1.27 12.57 -38.06
CA ILE A 154 -2.44 13.45 -38.04
C ILE A 154 -1.97 14.85 -38.45
N SER A 155 -2.61 15.41 -39.46
CA SER A 155 -2.29 16.76 -39.93
C SER A 155 -2.82 17.83 -38.97
N PRO A 156 -2.16 19.00 -38.80
CA PRO A 156 -2.60 20.07 -37.90
C PRO A 156 -4.04 20.55 -38.11
N ARG A 157 -4.57 20.46 -39.35
CA ARG A 157 -5.95 20.86 -39.67
C ARG A 157 -6.86 19.67 -39.94
N ALA A 158 -6.50 18.46 -39.49
CA ALA A 158 -7.31 17.26 -39.70
C ALA A 158 -8.72 17.39 -39.12
N PHE A 159 -8.84 17.89 -37.88
CA PHE A 159 -10.12 18.08 -37.18
C PHE A 159 -10.74 19.47 -37.40
N GLN A 160 -10.28 20.23 -38.39
CA GLN A 160 -10.84 21.54 -38.69
C GLN A 160 -12.30 21.41 -39.15
N GLY A 161 -13.21 22.09 -38.45
CA GLY A 161 -14.66 22.05 -38.71
C GLY A 161 -15.44 21.25 -37.67
N LEU A 162 -14.80 20.42 -36.86
CA LEU A 162 -15.44 19.56 -35.84
C LEU A 162 -15.58 20.24 -34.48
N SER A 163 -15.99 21.51 -34.44
CA SER A 163 -16.02 22.29 -33.18
C SER A 163 -17.02 21.77 -32.13
N ASN A 164 -17.95 20.90 -32.52
CA ASN A 164 -18.93 20.28 -31.63
C ASN A 164 -18.47 18.94 -31.05
N LEU A 165 -17.25 18.48 -31.39
CA LEU A 165 -16.76 17.18 -30.96
C LEU A 165 -16.56 17.15 -29.43
N LEU A 166 -17.16 16.16 -28.78
CA LEU A 166 -17.13 15.93 -27.34
C LEU A 166 -16.29 14.70 -26.98
N ARG A 167 -16.30 13.66 -27.82
CA ARG A 167 -15.58 12.40 -27.60
C ARG A 167 -14.72 12.04 -28.80
N LEU A 168 -13.45 11.75 -28.55
CA LEU A 168 -12.49 11.36 -29.57
C LEU A 168 -11.70 10.13 -29.11
N HIS A 169 -11.84 9.04 -29.85
CA HIS A 169 -11.14 7.78 -29.59
C HIS A 169 -10.07 7.54 -30.67
N LEU A 170 -8.82 7.58 -30.26
CA LEU A 170 -7.61 7.38 -31.08
C LEU A 170 -6.74 6.25 -30.52
N ASN A 171 -7.23 5.47 -29.55
CA ASN A 171 -6.44 4.42 -28.94
C ASN A 171 -6.09 3.29 -29.91
N SER A 172 -5.01 2.56 -29.62
CA SER A 172 -4.58 1.41 -30.42
C SER A 172 -4.27 1.79 -31.88
N ASN A 173 -3.46 2.83 -32.06
CA ASN A 173 -2.99 3.32 -33.35
C ASN A 173 -1.44 3.25 -33.42
N LYS A 174 -0.81 4.01 -34.33
CA LYS A 174 0.65 4.03 -34.55
C LYS A 174 1.25 5.42 -34.35
N LEU A 175 0.61 6.28 -33.55
CA LEU A 175 1.07 7.64 -33.28
C LEU A 175 2.36 7.61 -32.45
N LYS A 176 3.40 8.32 -32.92
CA LYS A 176 4.70 8.44 -32.23
C LYS A 176 4.86 9.72 -31.43
N VAL A 177 4.05 10.73 -31.72
CA VAL A 177 4.07 12.05 -31.10
C VAL A 177 2.63 12.48 -30.84
N ILE A 178 2.44 13.40 -29.90
CA ILE A 178 1.17 14.12 -29.72
C ILE A 178 1.45 15.59 -30.00
N LYS A 179 0.67 16.21 -30.88
CA LYS A 179 0.86 17.63 -31.23
C LYS A 179 -0.31 18.45 -30.74
N LYS A 180 -0.03 19.58 -30.09
CA LYS A 180 -1.07 20.48 -29.56
C LYS A 180 -1.98 21.03 -30.66
N GLU A 181 -1.44 21.21 -31.86
CA GLU A 181 -2.13 21.82 -33.01
C GLU A 181 -3.35 21.00 -33.45
N TRP A 182 -3.35 19.68 -33.21
CA TRP A 182 -4.50 18.81 -33.49
C TRP A 182 -5.73 19.21 -32.70
N PHE A 183 -5.52 19.71 -31.48
CA PHE A 183 -6.57 19.95 -30.51
C PHE A 183 -7.13 21.37 -30.57
N GLU A 184 -6.46 22.30 -31.26
CA GLU A 184 -6.91 23.69 -31.40
C GLU A 184 -8.33 23.82 -31.98
N PRO A 185 -8.72 23.05 -33.02
CA PRO A 185 -10.08 23.14 -33.59
C PRO A 185 -11.18 22.49 -32.73
N ILE A 186 -10.81 21.64 -31.76
CA ILE A 186 -11.73 20.78 -30.99
C ILE A 186 -11.68 21.10 -29.49
N SER A 187 -11.69 22.38 -29.13
CA SER A 187 -11.57 22.85 -27.74
C SER A 187 -12.77 22.52 -26.83
N ASN A 188 -13.88 22.05 -27.39
CA ASN A 188 -15.06 21.57 -26.64
C ASN A 188 -14.98 20.10 -26.23
N LEU A 189 -13.90 19.40 -26.61
CA LEU A 189 -13.72 17.99 -26.31
C LEU A 189 -13.77 17.75 -24.78
N GLU A 190 -14.55 16.77 -24.36
CA GLU A 190 -14.69 16.35 -22.97
C GLU A 190 -13.93 15.06 -22.68
N ILE A 191 -13.84 14.15 -23.65
CA ILE A 191 -13.20 12.84 -23.49
C ILE A 191 -12.20 12.60 -24.62
N LEU A 192 -10.96 12.33 -24.24
CA LEU A 192 -9.89 11.94 -25.15
C LEU A 192 -9.30 10.60 -24.73
N MET A 193 -9.40 9.61 -25.63
CA MET A 193 -8.72 8.32 -25.48
C MET A 193 -7.62 8.20 -26.52
N ILE A 194 -6.36 8.25 -26.11
CA ILE A 194 -5.19 8.21 -27.02
C ILE A 194 -4.16 7.13 -26.62
N GLY A 195 -4.50 6.30 -25.63
CA GLY A 195 -3.66 5.19 -25.17
C GLY A 195 -3.31 4.16 -26.25
N GLU A 196 -2.45 3.20 -25.93
CA GLU A 196 -2.00 2.14 -26.84
C GLU A 196 -1.38 2.68 -28.14
N ASN A 197 -0.74 3.84 -28.05
CA ASN A 197 0.08 4.41 -29.11
C ASN A 197 1.55 4.43 -28.68
N PRO A 198 2.51 4.14 -29.59
CA PRO A 198 3.94 4.13 -29.30
C PRO A 198 4.52 5.55 -29.22
N VAL A 199 3.91 6.41 -28.40
CA VAL A 199 4.32 7.81 -28.21
C VAL A 199 5.64 7.83 -27.45
N ILE A 200 6.61 8.58 -27.97
CA ILE A 200 7.96 8.64 -27.40
C ILE A 200 7.97 9.42 -26.08
N SER A 201 7.28 10.57 -26.07
CA SER A 201 7.14 11.44 -24.90
C SER A 201 5.99 12.41 -25.11
N ILE A 202 5.45 12.92 -24.01
CA ILE A 202 4.51 14.04 -23.98
C ILE A 202 5.31 15.32 -23.72
N GLU A 203 4.96 16.44 -24.33
CA GLU A 203 5.59 17.74 -24.12
C GLU A 203 4.80 18.62 -23.12
N ASP A 204 5.41 19.68 -22.61
CA ASP A 204 4.70 20.66 -21.78
C ASP A 204 3.54 21.32 -22.54
N MET A 205 2.41 21.52 -21.85
CA MET A 205 1.21 22.15 -22.42
C MET A 205 0.64 21.44 -23.66
N ASN A 206 0.97 20.16 -23.89
CA ASN A 206 0.55 19.43 -25.08
C ASN A 206 -0.98 19.40 -25.28
N PHE A 207 -1.73 19.41 -24.18
CA PHE A 207 -3.19 19.33 -24.12
C PHE A 207 -3.86 20.67 -23.78
N GLN A 208 -3.09 21.76 -23.66
CA GLN A 208 -3.60 23.08 -23.26
C GLN A 208 -4.85 23.57 -24.04
N PRO A 209 -5.00 23.31 -25.36
CA PRO A 209 -6.21 23.74 -26.08
C PRO A 209 -7.51 23.09 -25.58
N LEU A 210 -7.43 21.95 -24.90
CA LEU A 210 -8.58 21.15 -24.45
C LEU A 210 -9.13 21.63 -23.10
N SER A 211 -9.50 22.90 -23.02
CA SER A 211 -9.97 23.55 -21.78
C SER A 211 -11.27 22.95 -21.19
N ASN A 212 -12.04 22.20 -21.99
CA ASN A 212 -13.25 21.51 -21.54
C ASN A 212 -13.04 20.03 -21.21
N LEU A 213 -11.81 19.51 -21.32
CA LEU A 213 -11.53 18.10 -21.12
C LEU A 213 -11.86 17.68 -19.68
N ARG A 214 -12.63 16.61 -19.56
CA ARG A 214 -13.05 15.99 -18.30
C ARG A 214 -12.36 14.65 -18.06
N SER A 215 -12.08 13.90 -19.12
CA SER A 215 -11.41 12.60 -19.04
C SER A 215 -10.29 12.47 -20.08
N LEU A 216 -9.12 12.07 -19.60
CA LEU A 216 -7.93 11.82 -20.41
C LEU A 216 -7.38 10.41 -20.14
N VAL A 217 -7.32 9.58 -21.18
CA VAL A 217 -6.86 8.19 -21.06
C VAL A 217 -5.53 8.00 -21.81
N LEU A 218 -4.45 7.81 -21.03
CA LEU A 218 -3.06 7.63 -21.48
C LEU A 218 -2.54 6.23 -21.15
N THR A 219 -3.39 5.23 -21.39
CA THR A 219 -3.13 3.82 -21.09
C THR A 219 -2.09 3.19 -22.02
N ARG A 220 -1.19 2.32 -21.54
CA ARG A 220 -0.30 1.49 -22.38
C ARG A 220 0.53 2.30 -23.38
N MET A 221 1.14 3.39 -22.91
CA MET A 221 1.96 4.29 -23.73
C MET A 221 3.46 4.17 -23.45
N ASN A 222 3.87 3.29 -22.52
CA ASN A 222 5.27 3.12 -22.10
C ASN A 222 5.90 4.43 -21.60
N LEU A 223 5.11 5.28 -20.95
CA LEU A 223 5.58 6.54 -20.38
C LEU A 223 6.35 6.26 -19.08
N SER A 224 7.57 6.77 -18.96
CA SER A 224 8.38 6.65 -17.73
C SER A 224 8.36 7.93 -16.88
N GLN A 225 7.97 9.05 -17.48
CA GLN A 225 7.90 10.36 -16.86
C GLN A 225 6.84 11.20 -17.56
N LEU A 226 6.32 12.20 -16.85
CA LEU A 226 5.39 13.18 -17.37
C LEU A 226 5.95 14.57 -17.06
N PRO A 227 6.09 15.47 -18.05
CA PRO A 227 6.58 16.82 -17.79
C PRO A 227 5.71 17.59 -16.79
N ASP A 228 6.33 18.45 -15.99
CA ASP A 228 5.67 19.18 -14.91
C ASP A 228 4.47 20.02 -15.40
N ALA A 229 4.55 20.62 -16.58
CA ALA A 229 3.48 21.46 -17.13
C ALA A 229 2.64 20.74 -18.20
N ALA A 230 2.76 19.42 -18.35
CA ALA A 230 2.02 18.64 -19.36
C ALA A 230 0.49 18.77 -19.24
N LEU A 231 -0.04 18.84 -18.02
CA LEU A 231 -1.49 18.95 -17.72
C LEU A 231 -1.98 20.39 -17.53
N THR A 232 -1.14 21.39 -17.85
CA THR A 232 -1.51 22.80 -17.72
C THR A 232 -2.62 23.18 -18.72
N GLY A 233 -3.64 23.89 -18.25
CA GLY A 233 -4.80 24.30 -19.05
C GLY A 233 -5.99 23.34 -18.98
N LEU A 234 -5.82 22.17 -18.37
CA LEU A 234 -6.89 21.18 -18.17
C LEU A 234 -7.68 21.44 -16.88
N ASP A 235 -8.22 22.65 -16.73
CA ASP A 235 -8.86 23.09 -15.48
C ASP A 235 -10.13 22.30 -15.13
N LYS A 236 -10.80 21.69 -16.11
CA LYS A 236 -12.01 20.88 -15.91
C LYS A 236 -11.75 19.37 -15.82
N LEU A 237 -10.47 18.95 -15.81
CA LEU A 237 -10.13 17.55 -15.81
C LEU A 237 -10.57 16.88 -14.50
N GLU A 238 -11.41 15.86 -14.62
CA GLU A 238 -11.97 15.12 -13.50
C GLU A 238 -11.39 13.70 -13.41
N SER A 239 -10.94 13.12 -14.52
CA SER A 239 -10.44 11.76 -14.60
C SER A 239 -9.18 11.66 -15.47
N ILE A 240 -8.17 10.98 -14.94
CA ILE A 240 -6.97 10.64 -15.71
C ILE A 240 -6.56 9.19 -15.44
N SER A 241 -6.22 8.46 -16.51
CA SER A 241 -5.68 7.10 -16.41
C SER A 241 -4.30 7.00 -17.02
N PHE A 242 -3.37 6.46 -16.23
CA PHE A 242 -2.02 6.07 -16.60
C PHE A 242 -1.85 4.54 -16.56
N TYR A 243 -2.92 3.78 -16.70
CA TYR A 243 -2.90 2.32 -16.63
C TYR A 243 -1.78 1.74 -17.50
N ASP A 244 -0.96 0.86 -16.91
CA ASP A 244 0.06 0.07 -17.62
C ASP A 244 1.07 0.95 -18.37
N ASN A 245 1.72 1.84 -17.62
CA ASN A 245 2.89 2.61 -18.05
C ASN A 245 4.13 2.20 -17.23
N THR A 246 5.21 2.95 -17.34
CA THR A 246 6.51 2.63 -16.71
C THR A 246 6.92 3.67 -15.67
N PHE A 247 5.96 4.31 -15.01
CA PHE A 247 6.25 5.33 -13.99
C PHE A 247 6.93 4.69 -12.77
N PRO A 248 8.16 5.09 -12.42
CA PRO A 248 8.85 4.57 -11.23
C PRO A 248 8.34 5.22 -9.93
N GLU A 249 7.69 6.38 -10.05
CA GLU A 249 7.12 7.18 -8.97
C GLU A 249 5.84 7.90 -9.44
N VAL A 250 5.05 8.42 -8.50
CA VAL A 250 3.86 9.20 -8.83
C VAL A 250 4.28 10.53 -9.49
N PRO A 251 3.74 10.89 -10.67
CA PRO A 251 4.08 12.14 -11.37
C PRO A 251 3.38 13.35 -10.71
N HIS A 252 3.70 13.60 -9.44
CA HIS A 252 3.00 14.54 -8.57
C HIS A 252 3.11 15.99 -9.07
N SER A 253 4.25 16.39 -9.65
CA SER A 253 4.46 17.74 -10.21
C SER A 253 3.42 18.09 -11.29
N ALA A 254 3.17 17.15 -12.21
CA ALA A 254 2.18 17.32 -13.27
C ALA A 254 0.75 17.21 -12.74
N LEU A 255 0.48 16.22 -11.87
CA LEU A 255 -0.84 15.97 -11.30
C LEU A 255 -1.35 17.15 -10.46
N LYS A 256 -0.47 17.89 -9.78
CA LYS A 256 -0.82 19.10 -9.03
C LYS A 256 -1.49 20.19 -9.88
N ASN A 257 -1.23 20.21 -11.18
CA ASN A 257 -1.86 21.17 -12.10
C ASN A 257 -3.32 20.80 -12.43
N ALA A 258 -3.72 19.54 -12.27
CA ALA A 258 -5.09 19.07 -12.46
C ALA A 258 -5.92 19.23 -11.17
N ARG A 259 -6.29 20.48 -10.84
CA ARG A 259 -6.87 20.83 -9.53
C ARG A 259 -8.24 20.21 -9.23
N ASN A 260 -9.01 19.87 -10.25
CA ASN A 260 -10.37 19.32 -10.11
C ASN A 260 -10.42 17.79 -10.29
N LEU A 261 -9.26 17.13 -10.22
CA LEU A 261 -9.17 15.69 -10.43
C LEU A 261 -9.93 14.92 -9.33
N LYS A 262 -10.82 14.03 -9.77
CA LYS A 262 -11.67 13.16 -8.93
C LYS A 262 -11.26 11.70 -9.01
N PHE A 263 -10.78 11.25 -10.18
CA PHE A 263 -10.43 9.86 -10.44
C PHE A 263 -9.01 9.77 -10.96
N LEU A 264 -8.14 9.07 -10.23
CA LEU A 264 -6.75 8.83 -10.63
C LEU A 264 -6.48 7.34 -10.70
N ASP A 265 -6.13 6.86 -11.88
CA ASP A 265 -5.76 5.48 -12.14
C ASP A 265 -4.26 5.37 -12.44
N LEU A 266 -3.51 4.78 -11.49
CA LEU A 266 -2.08 4.48 -11.57
C LEU A 266 -1.83 2.97 -11.68
N ASN A 267 -2.87 2.17 -11.95
CA ASN A 267 -2.78 0.72 -11.97
C ASN A 267 -1.67 0.23 -12.93
N LYS A 268 -1.04 -0.89 -12.59
CA LYS A 268 0.02 -1.53 -13.39
C LYS A 268 1.24 -0.66 -13.70
N ASN A 269 1.61 0.26 -12.82
CA ASN A 269 2.90 0.97 -12.90
C ASN A 269 3.93 0.37 -11.94
N PRO A 270 5.24 0.40 -12.27
CA PRO A 270 6.32 -0.11 -11.42
C PRO A 270 6.68 0.85 -10.28
N ILE A 271 5.69 1.50 -9.66
CA ILE A 271 5.90 2.38 -8.52
C ILE A 271 6.30 1.53 -7.32
N THR A 272 7.46 1.80 -6.75
CA THR A 272 8.02 0.97 -5.67
C THR A 272 7.43 1.28 -4.30
N ARG A 273 7.13 2.56 -4.04
CA ARG A 273 6.61 3.04 -2.75
C ARG A 273 5.71 4.24 -2.98
N LEU A 274 4.69 4.36 -2.13
CA LEU A 274 3.90 5.58 -2.00
C LEU A 274 4.33 6.33 -0.75
N GLN A 275 4.71 7.59 -0.92
CA GLN A 275 5.33 8.41 0.11
C GLN A 275 4.57 9.72 0.34
N ARG A 276 4.89 10.39 1.44
CA ARG A 276 4.35 11.71 1.75
C ARG A 276 4.76 12.70 0.65
N GLY A 277 3.78 13.35 0.03
CA GLY A 277 4.02 14.28 -1.08
C GLY A 277 3.32 13.88 -2.35
N ASP A 278 3.19 12.58 -2.61
CA ASP A 278 2.72 12.04 -3.89
C ASP A 278 1.31 12.52 -4.28
N PHE A 279 0.43 12.68 -3.29
CA PHE A 279 -0.97 13.07 -3.47
C PHE A 279 -1.34 14.39 -2.76
N VAL A 280 -0.34 15.19 -2.37
CA VAL A 280 -0.59 16.41 -1.59
C VAL A 280 -1.48 17.38 -2.38
N ASP A 281 -2.48 17.95 -1.68
CA ASP A 281 -3.42 18.96 -2.18
C ASP A 281 -4.34 18.50 -3.33
N MET A 282 -4.50 17.19 -3.54
CA MET A 282 -5.53 16.65 -4.44
C MET A 282 -6.91 16.67 -3.76
N LEU A 283 -7.41 17.86 -3.44
CA LEU A 283 -8.55 18.08 -2.53
C LEU A 283 -9.87 17.44 -3.00
N HIS A 284 -10.04 17.30 -4.32
CA HIS A 284 -11.26 16.76 -4.93
C HIS A 284 -11.15 15.29 -5.33
N LEU A 285 -10.04 14.63 -5.01
CA LEU A 285 -9.82 13.23 -5.36
C LEU A 285 -10.80 12.34 -4.58
N LYS A 286 -11.56 11.51 -5.30
CA LYS A 286 -12.59 10.60 -4.78
C LYS A 286 -12.16 9.15 -4.81
N GLU A 287 -11.48 8.76 -5.88
CA GLU A 287 -11.04 7.38 -6.08
C GLU A 287 -9.60 7.33 -6.58
N LEU A 288 -8.83 6.45 -5.96
CA LEU A 288 -7.43 6.19 -6.29
C LEU A 288 -7.23 4.70 -6.60
N GLY A 289 -6.88 4.42 -7.85
CA GLY A 289 -6.51 3.09 -8.33
C GLY A 289 -5.01 2.88 -8.28
N ILE A 290 -4.57 1.95 -7.44
CA ILE A 290 -3.18 1.53 -7.22
C ILE A 290 -3.10 -0.01 -7.20
N ASN A 291 -3.74 -0.63 -8.18
CA ASN A 291 -3.88 -2.08 -8.35
C ASN A 291 -2.82 -2.65 -9.28
N SER A 292 -2.49 -3.94 -9.09
CA SER A 292 -1.64 -4.72 -10.00
C SER A 292 -0.27 -4.08 -10.26
N MET A 293 0.27 -3.33 -9.31
CA MET A 293 1.61 -2.76 -9.38
C MET A 293 2.64 -3.83 -9.00
N PRO A 294 3.51 -4.23 -9.96
CA PRO A 294 4.41 -5.37 -9.76
C PRO A 294 5.50 -5.11 -8.72
N ASP A 295 5.85 -3.83 -8.51
CA ASP A 295 6.96 -3.41 -7.68
C ASP A 295 6.56 -2.65 -6.41
N LEU A 296 5.26 -2.40 -6.19
CA LEU A 296 4.82 -1.67 -4.99
C LEU A 296 5.09 -2.52 -3.75
N VAL A 297 5.94 -2.02 -2.86
CA VAL A 297 6.37 -2.69 -1.63
C VAL A 297 5.69 -2.13 -0.39
N SER A 298 5.58 -0.79 -0.29
CA SER A 298 5.03 -0.14 0.90
C SER A 298 4.24 1.14 0.63
N ILE A 299 3.32 1.43 1.54
CA ILE A 299 2.64 2.73 1.67
C ILE A 299 3.12 3.36 2.98
N ASP A 300 3.91 4.43 2.85
CA ASP A 300 4.60 5.06 3.95
C ASP A 300 3.69 6.02 4.75
N SER A 301 4.21 6.53 5.87
CA SER A 301 3.45 7.40 6.77
C SER A 301 2.96 8.67 6.04
N PHE A 302 1.69 9.01 6.25
CA PHE A 302 1.06 10.19 5.66
C PHE A 302 1.15 10.27 4.13
N ALA A 303 1.33 9.14 3.43
CA ALA A 303 1.30 9.09 1.97
C ALA A 303 -0.02 9.63 1.42
N MET A 304 -1.13 9.29 2.08
CA MET A 304 -2.47 9.81 1.78
C MET A 304 -2.93 10.69 2.92
N ASN A 305 -2.55 11.96 2.85
CA ASN A 305 -2.98 12.99 3.80
C ASN A 305 -3.73 14.11 3.06
N ASN A 306 -4.61 14.82 3.78
CA ASN A 306 -5.32 15.97 3.24
C ASN A 306 -6.13 15.68 1.95
N LEU A 307 -6.78 14.51 1.88
CA LEU A 307 -7.69 14.12 0.81
C LEU A 307 -9.13 14.08 1.36
N PRO A 308 -9.81 15.24 1.45
CA PRO A 308 -11.08 15.33 2.14
C PRO A 308 -12.22 14.64 1.40
N GLU A 309 -12.21 14.57 0.06
CA GLU A 309 -13.27 13.94 -0.73
C GLU A 309 -13.04 12.45 -1.04
N LEU A 310 -11.90 11.87 -0.59
CA LEU A 310 -11.54 10.50 -0.96
C LEU A 310 -12.48 9.50 -0.31
N THR A 311 -13.17 8.71 -1.13
CA THR A 311 -14.16 7.71 -0.69
C THR A 311 -13.67 6.28 -0.86
N LYS A 312 -12.78 6.04 -1.84
CA LYS A 312 -12.35 4.70 -2.20
C LYS A 312 -10.85 4.64 -2.53
N ILE A 313 -10.16 3.68 -1.93
CA ILE A 313 -8.78 3.31 -2.27
C ILE A 313 -8.76 1.86 -2.71
N GLU A 314 -8.26 1.62 -3.92
CA GLU A 314 -8.08 0.28 -4.48
C GLU A 314 -6.59 -0.06 -4.60
N ALA A 315 -6.07 -0.85 -3.67
CA ALA A 315 -4.70 -1.35 -3.71
C ALA A 315 -4.70 -2.88 -3.75
N THR A 316 -5.25 -3.46 -4.82
CA THR A 316 -5.41 -4.91 -4.97
C THR A 316 -4.38 -5.54 -5.89
N ASN A 317 -4.10 -6.82 -5.70
CA ASN A 317 -3.24 -7.63 -6.57
C ASN A 317 -1.80 -7.06 -6.72
N ASN A 318 -1.25 -6.43 -5.68
CA ASN A 318 0.12 -5.94 -5.66
C ASN A 318 1.04 -6.98 -4.97
N PRO A 319 1.76 -7.82 -5.73
CA PRO A 319 2.41 -9.03 -5.20
C PRO A 319 3.53 -8.75 -4.20
N LYS A 320 4.08 -7.53 -4.15
CA LYS A 320 5.14 -7.14 -3.20
C LYS A 320 4.65 -6.23 -2.07
N LEU A 321 3.38 -5.79 -2.12
CA LEU A 321 2.85 -4.85 -1.14
C LEU A 321 2.69 -5.57 0.19
N SER A 322 3.63 -5.32 1.08
CA SER A 322 3.85 -6.11 2.29
C SER A 322 3.81 -5.26 3.57
N TYR A 323 3.80 -3.94 3.42
CA TYR A 323 3.76 -3.01 4.53
C TYR A 323 2.88 -1.80 4.25
N ILE A 324 1.99 -1.49 5.18
CA ILE A 324 1.23 -0.24 5.22
C ILE A 324 1.47 0.37 6.59
N HIS A 325 2.00 1.60 6.60
CA HIS A 325 2.27 2.30 7.85
C HIS A 325 0.97 2.56 8.63
N PRO A 326 0.96 2.49 9.98
CA PRO A 326 -0.23 2.79 10.80
C PRO A 326 -0.92 4.13 10.48
N ASN A 327 -0.12 5.15 10.18
CA ASN A 327 -0.56 6.49 9.77
C ASN A 327 -0.56 6.74 8.25
N ALA A 328 -0.58 5.70 7.40
CA ALA A 328 -0.58 5.87 5.94
C ALA A 328 -1.82 6.65 5.46
N PHE A 329 -2.98 6.32 6.02
CA PHE A 329 -4.30 6.90 5.68
C PHE A 329 -4.77 7.87 6.76
N TYR A 330 -3.96 8.89 7.06
CA TYR A 330 -4.21 9.74 8.21
C TYR A 330 -5.40 10.69 8.01
N LYS A 331 -6.45 10.50 8.81
CA LYS A 331 -7.64 11.38 8.91
C LYS A 331 -8.30 11.64 7.56
N LEU A 332 -8.76 10.58 6.90
CA LEU A 332 -9.57 10.68 5.68
C LEU A 332 -11.06 10.66 6.04
N PRO A 333 -11.75 11.81 6.03
CA PRO A 333 -13.07 11.93 6.64
C PRO A 333 -14.16 11.19 5.86
N HIS A 334 -14.04 11.03 4.55
CA HIS A 334 -15.09 10.41 3.72
C HIS A 334 -14.71 9.03 3.18
N LEU A 335 -13.57 8.45 3.63
CA LEU A 335 -13.15 7.15 3.12
C LEU A 335 -14.10 6.06 3.62
N GLU A 336 -14.79 5.40 2.69
CA GLU A 336 -15.78 4.36 2.99
C GLU A 336 -15.25 2.96 2.66
N THR A 337 -14.42 2.84 1.62
CA THR A 337 -13.96 1.55 1.08
C THR A 337 -12.44 1.50 0.96
N LEU A 338 -11.82 0.48 1.56
CA LEU A 338 -10.39 0.21 1.48
C LEU A 338 -10.14 -1.22 0.99
N MET A 339 -9.70 -1.36 -0.26
CA MET A 339 -9.45 -2.67 -0.87
C MET A 339 -7.97 -3.02 -0.85
N LEU A 340 -7.59 -4.07 -0.09
CA LEU A 340 -6.21 -4.52 0.10
C LEU A 340 -6.03 -6.03 -0.16
N ASN A 341 -6.91 -6.66 -0.94
CA ASN A 341 -6.80 -8.08 -1.25
C ASN A 341 -5.76 -8.40 -2.32
N GLY A 342 -5.24 -9.63 -2.28
CA GLY A 342 -4.28 -10.12 -3.29
C GLY A 342 -2.89 -9.48 -3.16
N ASN A 343 -2.49 -9.07 -1.95
CA ASN A 343 -1.18 -8.48 -1.70
C ASN A 343 -0.28 -9.45 -0.89
N ALA A 344 0.86 -8.95 -0.42
CA ALA A 344 1.78 -9.67 0.46
C ALA A 344 1.70 -9.18 1.92
N LEU A 345 0.54 -8.64 2.34
CA LEU A 345 0.38 -8.11 3.70
C LEU A 345 0.32 -9.24 4.70
N SER A 346 1.21 -9.22 5.69
CA SER A 346 1.16 -10.16 6.82
C SER A 346 0.27 -9.66 7.95
N ALA A 347 0.04 -8.35 8.04
CA ALA A 347 -0.89 -7.78 9.01
C ALA A 347 -1.40 -6.41 8.53
N LEU A 348 -2.53 -5.98 9.09
CA LEU A 348 -3.02 -4.60 9.02
C LEU A 348 -3.18 -4.08 10.45
N HIS A 349 -2.47 -3.01 10.80
CA HIS A 349 -2.46 -2.47 12.17
C HIS A 349 -3.79 -1.79 12.52
N ARG A 350 -4.23 -1.87 13.79
CA ARG A 350 -5.52 -1.30 14.24
C ARG A 350 -5.66 0.20 13.96
N ILE A 351 -4.56 0.95 14.14
CA ILE A 351 -4.55 2.41 13.97
C ILE A 351 -4.86 2.80 12.52
N THR A 352 -4.46 1.97 11.55
CA THR A 352 -4.74 2.21 10.12
C THR A 352 -6.23 2.31 9.86
N VAL A 353 -7.07 1.54 10.56
CA VAL A 353 -8.53 1.58 10.42
C VAL A 353 -9.21 2.51 11.44
N GLU A 354 -8.71 2.59 12.68
CA GLU A 354 -9.29 3.45 13.73
C GLU A 354 -9.17 4.95 13.40
N SER A 355 -8.16 5.32 12.61
CA SER A 355 -7.97 6.69 12.12
C SER A 355 -9.01 7.13 11.07
N LEU A 356 -9.83 6.21 10.57
CA LEU A 356 -10.78 6.42 9.48
C LEU A 356 -12.22 6.41 10.02
N PRO A 357 -12.86 7.59 10.19
CA PRO A 357 -14.11 7.71 10.92
C PRO A 357 -15.33 7.13 10.20
N ASN A 358 -15.33 7.09 8.85
CA ASN A 358 -16.45 6.64 8.04
C ASN A 358 -16.18 5.33 7.28
N LEU A 359 -15.10 4.61 7.64
CA LEU A 359 -14.75 3.37 6.97
C LEU A 359 -15.82 2.30 7.20
N ARG A 360 -16.34 1.74 6.11
CA ARG A 360 -17.42 0.73 6.12
C ARG A 360 -16.91 -0.63 5.71
N GLU A 361 -16.11 -0.69 4.64
CA GLU A 361 -15.71 -1.95 4.02
C GLU A 361 -14.20 -2.04 3.86
N VAL A 362 -13.64 -3.19 4.25
CA VAL A 362 -12.22 -3.52 4.10
C VAL A 362 -12.08 -4.88 3.44
N SER A 363 -11.26 -4.96 2.39
CA SER A 363 -10.87 -6.23 1.78
C SER A 363 -9.45 -6.61 2.17
N LEU A 364 -9.25 -7.80 2.72
CA LEU A 364 -7.93 -8.31 3.15
C LEU A 364 -7.68 -9.76 2.73
N HIS A 365 -8.64 -10.42 2.08
CA HIS A 365 -8.47 -11.81 1.64
C HIS A 365 -7.29 -11.95 0.67
N SER A 366 -6.84 -13.19 0.48
CA SER A 366 -5.71 -13.48 -0.42
C SER A 366 -4.42 -12.73 -0.03
N ASN A 367 -4.15 -12.64 1.28
CA ASN A 367 -2.92 -12.12 1.86
C ASN A 367 -2.31 -13.18 2.81
N PRO A 368 -0.98 -13.22 2.98
CA PRO A 368 -0.31 -14.15 3.89
C PRO A 368 -0.41 -13.70 5.36
N ILE A 369 -1.63 -13.66 5.91
CA ILE A 369 -1.89 -13.07 7.24
C ILE A 369 -1.21 -13.88 8.36
N ARG A 370 -0.51 -13.17 9.23
CA ARG A 370 0.04 -13.66 10.48
C ARG A 370 -0.90 -13.33 11.63
N CYS A 371 -1.47 -14.37 12.24
CA CYS A 371 -2.48 -14.33 13.29
C CYS A 371 -1.88 -14.15 14.68
N ASP A 372 -1.35 -12.94 14.92
CA ASP A 372 -0.70 -12.56 16.17
C ASP A 372 -1.31 -11.30 16.82
N CYS A 373 -0.52 -10.60 17.64
CA CYS A 373 -0.95 -9.43 18.36
C CYS A 373 -1.42 -8.27 17.45
N VAL A 374 -0.90 -8.17 16.22
CA VAL A 374 -1.19 -7.03 15.33
C VAL A 374 -2.57 -7.15 14.69
N VAL A 375 -3.00 -8.36 14.32
CA VAL A 375 -4.33 -8.61 13.74
C VAL A 375 -5.39 -8.98 14.78
N ARG A 376 -5.01 -9.09 16.06
CA ARG A 376 -5.92 -9.36 17.20
C ARG A 376 -7.18 -8.51 17.20
N TRP A 377 -7.09 -7.24 16.79
CA TRP A 377 -8.23 -6.32 16.76
C TRP A 377 -9.36 -6.79 15.83
N MET A 378 -9.03 -7.55 14.78
CA MET A 378 -10.00 -8.02 13.79
C MET A 378 -11.06 -8.94 14.42
N ASN A 379 -10.76 -9.58 15.55
CA ASN A 379 -11.69 -10.49 16.23
C ASN A 379 -12.31 -9.88 17.50
N MET A 380 -12.08 -8.59 17.73
CA MET A 380 -12.68 -7.86 18.83
C MET A 380 -14.02 -7.26 18.37
N ASN A 381 -15.05 -7.28 19.23
CA ASN A 381 -16.35 -6.65 18.97
C ASN A 381 -16.31 -5.11 19.07
N LYS A 382 -15.22 -4.48 18.62
CA LYS A 382 -14.98 -3.03 18.73
C LYS A 382 -15.12 -2.28 17.41
N THR A 383 -15.17 -2.97 16.27
CA THR A 383 -15.21 -2.35 14.95
C THR A 383 -16.51 -2.69 14.22
N ASN A 384 -17.18 -1.69 13.64
CA ASN A 384 -18.36 -1.85 12.77
C ASN A 384 -17.97 -2.10 11.29
N ILE A 385 -16.69 -2.40 11.03
CA ILE A 385 -16.15 -2.59 9.68
C ILE A 385 -16.60 -3.95 9.15
N ARG A 386 -17.11 -3.96 7.92
CA ARG A 386 -17.43 -5.17 7.16
C ARG A 386 -16.18 -5.63 6.42
N PHE A 387 -15.79 -6.89 6.66
CA PHE A 387 -14.76 -7.54 5.86
C PHE A 387 -15.39 -8.13 4.60
N MET A 388 -14.79 -7.84 3.45
CA MET A 388 -15.16 -8.45 2.17
C MET A 388 -14.55 -9.85 2.09
N GLU A 389 -15.34 -10.83 1.66
CA GLU A 389 -14.94 -12.25 1.57
C GLU A 389 -14.21 -12.76 2.83
N PRO A 390 -14.82 -12.65 4.03
CA PRO A 390 -14.16 -13.05 5.28
C PRO A 390 -13.83 -14.54 5.33
N ASP A 391 -14.57 -15.37 4.59
CA ASP A 391 -14.32 -16.81 4.47
C ASP A 391 -13.07 -17.11 3.64
N SER A 392 -12.57 -16.14 2.86
CA SER A 392 -11.32 -16.25 2.09
C SER A 392 -10.09 -15.70 2.84
N LEU A 393 -10.24 -15.36 4.13
CA LEU A 393 -9.20 -14.77 4.97
C LEU A 393 -8.63 -15.80 5.95
N TYR A 394 -7.43 -16.30 5.67
CA TYR A 394 -6.78 -17.39 6.41
C TYR A 394 -5.47 -16.96 7.06
N CYS A 395 -5.14 -17.57 8.20
CA CYS A 395 -3.84 -17.45 8.83
C CYS A 395 -2.81 -18.33 8.09
N VAL A 396 -1.65 -17.77 7.79
CA VAL A 396 -0.46 -18.50 7.30
C VAL A 396 0.54 -18.72 8.43
N GLU A 397 0.63 -17.76 9.35
CA GLU A 397 1.45 -17.87 10.57
C GLU A 397 0.61 -17.52 11.80
N PRO A 398 1.04 -17.90 13.00
CA PRO A 398 2.04 -18.93 13.29
C PRO A 398 1.50 -20.36 13.00
N PRO A 399 2.35 -21.42 13.03
CA PRO A 399 1.97 -22.78 12.64
C PRO A 399 0.76 -23.35 13.39
N GLU A 400 0.47 -22.87 14.60
CA GLU A 400 -0.68 -23.28 15.40
C GLU A 400 -2.02 -22.90 14.76
N TYR A 401 -2.04 -21.84 13.95
CA TYR A 401 -3.24 -21.32 13.27
C TYR A 401 -3.19 -21.47 11.76
N GLU A 402 -2.14 -22.07 11.20
CA GLU A 402 -1.99 -22.23 9.75
C GLU A 402 -3.23 -22.88 9.11
N GLY A 403 -3.79 -22.24 8.08
CA GLY A 403 -5.00 -22.69 7.38
C GLY A 403 -6.32 -22.41 8.09
N GLN A 404 -6.31 -21.88 9.32
CA GLN A 404 -7.54 -21.48 10.01
C GLN A 404 -8.04 -20.13 9.49
N HIS A 405 -9.35 -19.93 9.50
CA HIS A 405 -9.93 -18.63 9.18
C HIS A 405 -9.58 -17.60 10.27
N VAL A 406 -9.10 -16.43 9.87
CA VAL A 406 -8.68 -15.37 10.82
C VAL A 406 -9.80 -15.05 11.80
N ARG A 407 -11.04 -14.96 11.32
CA ARG A 407 -12.23 -14.62 12.12
C ARG A 407 -12.68 -15.72 13.10
N GLN A 408 -12.17 -16.95 12.98
CA GLN A 408 -12.50 -18.06 13.86
C GLN A 408 -11.53 -18.21 15.03
N VAL A 409 -10.30 -17.69 14.90
CA VAL A 409 -9.31 -17.69 15.98
C VAL A 409 -9.77 -16.75 17.10
N HIS A 410 -9.97 -17.26 18.30
CA HIS A 410 -10.52 -16.44 19.37
C HIS A 410 -9.49 -15.37 19.80
N PHE A 411 -9.91 -14.11 19.95
CA PHE A 411 -8.96 -13.01 20.22
C PHE A 411 -8.08 -13.22 21.47
N ARG A 412 -8.53 -14.04 22.44
CA ARG A 412 -7.74 -14.38 23.65
C ARG A 412 -6.63 -15.41 23.39
N GLU A 413 -6.71 -16.16 22.30
CA GLU A 413 -5.71 -17.15 21.90
C GLU A 413 -4.53 -16.47 21.19
N MET A 414 -4.78 -15.33 20.54
CA MET A 414 -3.71 -14.44 20.09
C MET A 414 -3.05 -13.78 21.29
N MET A 415 -1.77 -13.41 21.19
CA MET A 415 -1.06 -12.67 22.24
C MET A 415 -1.47 -11.18 22.22
N GLU A 416 -1.32 -10.47 23.35
CA GLU A 416 -1.56 -9.01 23.42
C GLU A 416 -0.36 -8.19 22.95
N ILE A 417 0.84 -8.73 23.14
CA ILE A 417 2.10 -8.17 22.70
C ILE A 417 2.86 -9.25 21.94
N CYS A 418 3.65 -8.88 20.93
CA CYS A 418 4.39 -9.83 20.13
C CYS A 418 5.74 -9.29 19.67
N LEU A 419 6.59 -10.21 19.21
CA LEU A 419 7.88 -9.87 18.63
C LEU A 419 7.70 -9.03 17.37
N PRO A 420 8.61 -8.08 17.12
CA PRO A 420 8.65 -7.38 15.85
C PRO A 420 8.82 -8.35 14.68
N LEU A 421 8.23 -7.99 13.55
CA LEU A 421 8.43 -8.67 12.28
C LEU A 421 8.80 -7.63 11.23
N ILE A 422 10.02 -7.73 10.69
CA ILE A 422 10.45 -6.93 9.54
C ILE A 422 9.79 -7.52 8.29
N SER A 423 9.13 -6.67 7.50
CA SER A 423 8.43 -7.10 6.30
C SER A 423 9.37 -7.84 5.32
N PRO A 424 9.00 -9.05 4.85
CA PRO A 424 9.80 -9.83 3.91
C PRO A 424 10.11 -9.13 2.58
N GLU A 425 9.21 -8.32 2.05
CA GLU A 425 9.43 -7.64 0.77
C GLU A 425 9.98 -6.21 0.95
N SER A 426 10.02 -5.68 2.18
CA SER A 426 10.48 -4.29 2.43
C SER A 426 11.96 -4.04 2.14
N MET A 427 12.76 -5.09 2.04
CA MET A 427 14.21 -4.99 1.91
C MET A 427 14.76 -6.07 0.97
N PRO A 428 15.42 -5.69 -0.14
CA PRO A 428 16.08 -6.64 -1.02
C PRO A 428 17.30 -7.26 -0.33
N GLY A 429 17.66 -8.49 -0.69
CA GLY A 429 18.88 -9.13 -0.14
C GLY A 429 20.18 -8.50 -0.62
N HIS A 430 20.17 -7.79 -1.76
CA HIS A 430 21.35 -7.24 -2.40
C HIS A 430 21.04 -5.96 -3.18
N ILE A 431 21.87 -4.93 -3.03
CA ILE A 431 21.76 -3.65 -3.74
C ILE A 431 23.10 -3.35 -4.44
N LYS A 432 23.02 -2.97 -5.70
CA LYS A 432 24.16 -2.50 -6.49
C LYS A 432 24.10 -0.99 -6.62
N ALA A 433 25.17 -0.32 -6.21
CA ALA A 433 25.29 1.11 -6.28
C ALA A 433 26.52 1.52 -7.11
N ARG A 434 26.45 2.71 -7.69
CA ARG A 434 27.59 3.34 -8.38
C ARG A 434 28.28 4.31 -7.44
N ASN A 435 29.59 4.44 -7.57
CA ASN A 435 30.34 5.43 -6.79
C ASN A 435 29.75 6.84 -7.02
N GLY A 436 29.52 7.58 -5.94
CA GLY A 436 28.90 8.90 -5.93
C GLY A 436 27.37 8.93 -6.05
N SER A 437 26.69 7.78 -6.11
CA SER A 437 25.23 7.71 -6.06
C SER A 437 24.70 7.73 -4.62
N SER A 438 23.40 8.01 -4.46
CA SER A 438 22.72 7.87 -3.17
C SER A 438 21.96 6.54 -3.11
N VAL A 439 21.98 5.89 -1.95
CA VAL A 439 21.30 4.62 -1.69
C VAL A 439 20.38 4.78 -0.49
N SER A 440 19.14 4.34 -0.62
CA SER A 440 18.17 4.31 0.47
C SER A 440 17.86 2.87 0.86
N LEU A 441 18.14 2.51 2.11
CA LEU A 441 17.85 1.20 2.68
C LEU A 441 16.56 1.29 3.50
N HIS A 442 15.51 0.63 3.05
CA HIS A 442 14.21 0.69 3.73
C HIS A 442 14.04 -0.50 4.67
N CYS A 443 13.68 -0.21 5.92
CA CYS A 443 13.28 -1.21 6.88
C CYS A 443 11.92 -0.85 7.45
N ARG A 444 10.97 -1.77 7.33
CA ARG A 444 9.60 -1.60 7.82
C ARG A 444 9.24 -2.80 8.67
N ALA A 445 8.79 -2.57 9.89
CA ALA A 445 8.45 -3.62 10.83
C ALA A 445 7.16 -3.30 11.56
N PHE A 446 6.44 -4.32 11.98
CA PHE A 446 5.24 -4.19 12.81
C PHE A 446 5.35 -5.08 14.05
N ALA A 447 4.78 -4.61 15.16
CA ALA A 447 4.68 -5.31 16.44
C ALA A 447 3.69 -4.56 17.34
N GLU A 448 3.25 -5.20 18.43
CA GLU A 448 2.65 -4.51 19.57
C GLU A 448 3.51 -4.82 20.81
N PRO A 449 4.03 -3.81 21.54
CA PRO A 449 4.06 -2.39 21.16
C PRO A 449 4.95 -2.13 19.93
N GLU A 450 4.72 -0.99 19.26
CA GLU A 450 5.44 -0.59 18.04
C GLU A 450 6.97 -0.65 18.23
N PRO A 451 7.71 -1.24 17.27
CA PRO A 451 9.14 -1.45 17.44
C PRO A 451 9.95 -0.18 17.17
N GLU A 452 11.02 0.01 17.94
CA GLU A 452 12.09 0.94 17.59
C GLU A 452 12.99 0.31 16.53
N ILE A 453 13.26 1.06 15.46
CA ILE A 453 14.09 0.61 14.35
C ILE A 453 15.44 1.32 14.39
N TYR A 454 16.53 0.58 14.22
CA TYR A 454 17.85 1.14 14.03
C TYR A 454 18.67 0.31 13.04
N TRP A 455 19.75 0.90 12.51
CA TRP A 455 20.63 0.22 11.57
C TRP A 455 22.01 -0.03 12.18
N VAL A 456 22.60 -1.15 11.81
CA VAL A 456 24.00 -1.49 12.10
C VAL A 456 24.77 -1.45 10.79
N THR A 457 25.83 -0.64 10.75
CA THR A 457 26.69 -0.49 9.57
C THR A 457 27.67 -1.67 9.42
N PRO A 458 28.35 -1.82 8.27
CA PRO A 458 29.38 -2.85 8.09
C PRO A 458 30.55 -2.75 9.09
N ALA A 459 30.77 -1.57 9.68
CA ALA A 459 31.77 -1.35 10.73
C ALA A 459 31.29 -1.79 12.13
N GLY A 460 30.03 -2.25 12.26
CA GLY A 460 29.40 -2.61 13.52
C GLY A 460 28.90 -1.40 14.33
N SER A 461 28.87 -0.20 13.74
CA SER A 461 28.35 0.98 14.42
C SER A 461 26.82 1.01 14.36
N ARG A 462 26.18 1.35 15.50
CA ARG A 462 24.74 1.54 15.62
C ARG A 462 24.34 2.95 15.19
N VAL A 463 23.38 3.07 14.29
CA VAL A 463 22.80 4.33 13.80
C VAL A 463 21.35 4.42 14.26
N LEU A 464 21.06 5.39 15.13
CA LEU A 464 19.75 5.58 15.75
C LEU A 464 18.81 6.44 14.87
N PRO A 465 17.49 6.39 15.12
CA PRO A 465 16.51 7.33 14.57
C PRO A 465 16.94 8.79 14.63
N ASN A 466 16.69 9.54 13.55
CA ASN A 466 17.02 10.96 13.40
C ASN A 466 18.53 11.29 13.45
N THR A 467 19.41 10.30 13.27
CA THR A 467 20.84 10.58 13.16
C THR A 467 21.11 11.23 11.81
N VAL A 468 21.68 12.44 11.83
CA VAL A 468 22.04 13.23 10.65
C VAL A 468 23.55 13.38 10.59
N SER A 469 24.14 13.17 9.41
CA SER A 469 25.52 13.51 9.08
C SER A 469 25.62 13.99 7.63
N ASP A 470 26.78 14.50 7.23
CA ASP A 470 27.03 14.85 5.83
C ASP A 470 26.96 13.65 4.87
N LYS A 471 27.12 12.42 5.41
CA LYS A 471 27.18 11.19 4.61
C LYS A 471 25.90 10.38 4.63
N PHE A 472 25.10 10.48 5.68
CA PHE A 472 23.91 9.67 5.84
C PHE A 472 22.84 10.34 6.69
N TYR A 473 21.59 9.96 6.44
CA TYR A 473 20.43 10.33 7.24
C TYR A 473 19.62 9.09 7.61
N MET A 474 19.38 8.92 8.91
CA MET A 474 18.53 7.85 9.43
C MET A 474 17.16 8.44 9.77
N HIS A 475 16.16 8.11 8.96
CA HIS A 475 14.79 8.57 9.14
C HIS A 475 14.09 7.82 10.28
N PRO A 476 13.23 8.50 11.06
CA PRO A 476 12.58 7.90 12.22
C PRO A 476 11.75 6.65 11.90
N GLU A 477 11.22 6.51 10.69
CA GLU A 477 10.47 5.33 10.24
C GLU A 477 11.34 4.15 9.77
N GLY A 478 12.66 4.23 9.90
CA GLY A 478 13.59 3.13 9.63
C GLY A 478 14.24 3.14 8.25
N THR A 479 14.06 4.21 7.47
CA THR A 479 14.81 4.42 6.21
C THR A 479 16.21 4.92 6.51
N PHE A 480 17.23 4.31 5.91
CA PHE A 480 18.62 4.75 6.05
C PHE A 480 19.17 5.19 4.69
N ASP A 481 19.31 6.51 4.53
CA ASP A 481 19.86 7.13 3.34
C ASP A 481 21.37 7.31 3.48
N ILE A 482 22.10 6.87 2.45
CA ILE A 482 23.55 7.01 2.34
C ILE A 482 23.82 7.81 1.07
N TYR A 483 24.46 8.96 1.22
CA TYR A 483 24.73 9.90 0.14
C TYR A 483 26.17 9.75 -0.38
N ASP A 484 26.36 9.98 -1.69
CA ASP A 484 27.67 9.99 -2.34
C ASP A 484 28.47 8.69 -2.10
N ILE A 485 27.80 7.53 -2.14
CA ILE A 485 28.34 6.25 -1.67
C ILE A 485 29.65 5.87 -2.37
N THR A 486 30.64 5.39 -1.62
CA THR A 486 31.95 4.94 -2.12
C THR A 486 32.22 3.50 -1.71
N GLU A 487 33.32 2.91 -2.20
CA GLU A 487 33.73 1.56 -1.82
C GLU A 487 33.92 1.37 -0.30
N LYS A 488 34.14 2.46 0.46
CA LYS A 488 34.26 2.41 1.93
C LYS A 488 32.95 2.08 2.63
N GLU A 489 31.83 2.43 2.02
CA GLU A 489 30.48 2.14 2.53
C GLU A 489 29.96 0.79 2.02
N ALA A 490 30.68 0.11 1.12
CA ALA A 490 30.30 -1.23 0.71
C ALA A 490 30.36 -2.22 1.88
N GLY A 491 29.38 -3.10 1.96
CA GLY A 491 29.32 -4.13 2.99
C GLY A 491 27.91 -4.52 3.38
N LEU A 492 27.81 -5.20 4.51
CA LEU A 492 26.55 -5.69 5.04
C LEU A 492 25.94 -4.69 6.03
N TYR A 493 24.73 -4.23 5.73
CA TYR A 493 23.93 -3.42 6.64
C TYR A 493 22.85 -4.30 7.26
N THR A 494 22.63 -4.17 8.56
CA THR A 494 21.59 -4.94 9.28
C THR A 494 20.61 -3.98 9.92
N CYS A 495 19.33 -4.09 9.53
CA CYS A 495 18.24 -3.46 10.25
C CYS A 495 17.87 -4.31 11.46
N VAL A 496 17.64 -3.63 12.58
CA VAL A 496 17.14 -4.23 13.82
C VAL A 496 15.85 -3.51 14.19
N ALA A 497 14.76 -4.27 14.29
CA ALA A 497 13.49 -3.82 14.84
C ALA A 497 13.30 -4.47 16.21
N HIS A 498 13.21 -3.69 17.28
CA HIS A 498 13.10 -4.23 18.64
C HIS A 498 11.99 -3.58 19.45
N ASN A 499 11.37 -4.34 20.34
CA ASN A 499 10.47 -3.85 21.37
C ASN A 499 10.78 -4.54 22.70
N LEU A 500 9.89 -4.40 23.70
CA LEU A 500 10.08 -5.01 25.02
C LEU A 500 9.99 -6.54 25.04
N VAL A 501 9.46 -7.17 23.97
CA VAL A 501 9.35 -8.64 23.84
C VAL A 501 10.64 -9.22 23.25
N GLY A 502 11.25 -8.53 22.28
CA GLY A 502 12.49 -8.97 21.63
C GLY A 502 12.78 -8.19 20.35
N ALA A 503 13.54 -8.79 19.44
CA ALA A 503 13.98 -8.13 18.21
C ALA A 503 13.94 -9.07 17.00
N ASP A 504 13.67 -8.48 15.84
CA ASP A 504 13.85 -9.11 14.54
C ASP A 504 14.92 -8.37 13.73
N LEU A 505 15.61 -9.10 12.85
CA LEU A 505 16.79 -8.64 12.15
C LEU A 505 16.76 -9.03 10.69
N LYS A 506 17.10 -8.08 9.83
CA LYS A 506 17.23 -8.32 8.39
C LYS A 506 18.41 -7.55 7.83
N SER A 507 19.20 -8.21 6.99
CA SER A 507 20.41 -7.63 6.42
C SER A 507 20.31 -7.48 4.91
N VAL A 508 20.98 -6.45 4.40
CA VAL A 508 21.14 -6.16 2.97
C VAL A 508 22.60 -5.97 2.64
N SER A 509 23.04 -6.65 1.58
CA SER A 509 24.39 -6.49 1.03
C SER A 509 24.42 -5.30 0.07
N VAL A 510 25.29 -4.33 0.32
CA VAL A 510 25.50 -3.17 -0.53
C VAL A 510 26.84 -3.33 -1.25
N GLU A 511 26.78 -3.51 -2.57
CA GLU A 511 27.92 -3.60 -3.48
C GLU A 511 28.10 -2.25 -4.19
N VAL A 512 29.33 -1.71 -4.22
CA VAL A 512 29.62 -0.41 -4.85
C VAL A 512 30.64 -0.63 -5.96
N ASN A 513 30.29 -0.33 -7.22
CA ASN A 513 31.17 -0.52 -8.38
C ASN A 513 31.79 -1.94 -8.50
N GLY A 514 31.08 -3.00 -8.10
CA GLY A 514 31.66 -4.35 -8.09
C GLY A 514 32.49 -4.68 -6.85
N TYR A 515 32.79 -3.69 -6.01
CA TYR A 515 33.50 -3.89 -4.76
C TYR A 515 32.52 -4.31 -3.66
N PHE A 516 32.89 -5.41 -3.00
CA PHE A 516 32.29 -5.86 -1.76
C PHE A 516 33.43 -6.35 -0.83
N PRO A 517 33.46 -5.96 0.46
CA PRO A 517 34.57 -6.29 1.34
C PRO A 517 34.77 -7.80 1.48
N GLN A 518 36.01 -8.27 1.29
CA GLN A 518 36.37 -9.67 1.49
C GLN A 518 36.41 -10.02 2.99
N PRO A 519 36.05 -11.26 3.38
CA PRO A 519 36.01 -11.67 4.78
C PRO A 519 37.41 -11.57 5.42
N THR A 520 37.50 -10.82 6.52
CA THR A 520 38.67 -10.89 7.40
C THR A 520 38.48 -12.09 8.32
N ASP A 521 39.46 -13.01 8.29
CA ASP A 521 39.42 -14.29 8.99
C ASP A 521 39.49 -14.08 10.51
N GLY A 522 38.32 -13.87 11.12
CA GLY A 522 38.17 -13.66 12.55
C GLY A 522 37.40 -14.82 13.16
N SER A 523 38.11 -15.84 13.65
CA SER A 523 37.48 -17.00 14.31
C SER A 523 36.57 -16.55 15.44
N LEU A 524 35.31 -17.02 15.48
CA LEU A 524 34.38 -16.80 16.58
C LEU A 524 35.04 -17.16 17.92
N LYS A 525 34.92 -16.35 18.97
CA LYS A 525 35.39 -16.69 20.32
C LYS A 525 34.26 -16.47 21.29
N VAL A 526 33.86 -17.51 22.02
CA VAL A 526 32.79 -17.44 23.04
C VAL A 526 33.42 -17.54 24.43
N GLN A 527 33.02 -16.65 25.34
CA GLN A 527 33.54 -16.54 26.70
C GLN A 527 32.40 -16.29 27.69
N ILE A 528 32.39 -17.03 28.80
CA ILE A 528 31.48 -16.79 29.92
C ILE A 528 32.06 -15.69 30.80
N LYS A 529 31.31 -14.61 31.02
CA LYS A 529 31.72 -13.47 31.84
C LYS A 529 31.35 -13.65 33.32
N SER A 530 30.15 -14.14 33.60
CA SER A 530 29.69 -14.41 34.96
C SER A 530 28.70 -15.57 34.99
N VAL A 531 28.65 -16.24 36.13
CA VAL A 531 27.72 -17.34 36.41
C VAL A 531 27.13 -17.09 37.80
N GLU A 532 25.81 -17.00 37.86
CA GLU A 532 25.03 -16.86 39.08
C GLU A 532 24.18 -18.11 39.33
N ALA A 533 23.33 -18.07 40.35
CA ALA A 533 22.45 -19.19 40.69
C ALA A 533 21.38 -19.42 39.61
N LYS A 534 20.86 -18.35 38.99
CA LYS A 534 19.78 -18.40 37.98
C LYS A 534 20.08 -17.63 36.69
N SER A 535 21.30 -17.15 36.51
CA SER A 535 21.70 -16.39 35.33
C SER A 535 23.12 -16.74 34.87
N ILE A 536 23.37 -16.62 33.57
CA ILE A 536 24.70 -16.79 32.96
C ILE A 536 24.91 -15.67 31.95
N LEU A 537 25.99 -14.91 32.14
CA LEU A 537 26.41 -13.87 31.20
C LEU A 537 27.41 -14.45 30.21
N VAL A 538 27.01 -14.61 28.96
CA VAL A 538 27.85 -15.08 27.86
C VAL A 538 28.28 -13.90 26.99
N SER A 539 29.50 -13.94 26.45
CA SER A 539 30.00 -12.96 25.50
C SER A 539 30.70 -13.63 24.34
N TRP A 540 30.74 -12.97 23.19
CA TRP A 540 31.45 -13.47 22.03
C TRP A 540 32.14 -12.35 21.27
N LYS A 541 33.22 -12.72 20.58
CA LYS A 541 33.89 -11.89 19.59
C LYS A 541 33.86 -12.62 18.26
N ALA A 542 33.27 -12.00 17.26
CA ALA A 542 33.20 -12.53 15.90
C ALA A 542 33.91 -11.56 14.95
N GLY A 543 34.24 -12.03 13.74
CA GLY A 543 34.78 -11.16 12.69
C GLY A 543 33.81 -10.04 12.30
N PRO A 544 34.27 -8.97 11.63
CA PRO A 544 33.43 -7.83 11.23
C PRO A 544 32.27 -8.19 10.28
N SER A 545 32.31 -9.37 9.65
CA SER A 545 31.44 -9.82 8.56
C SER A 545 30.32 -10.77 9.01
N THR A 546 29.86 -10.65 10.25
CA THR A 546 28.88 -11.59 10.83
C THR A 546 27.46 -11.02 10.90
N LEU A 547 26.50 -11.80 10.40
CA LEU A 547 25.10 -11.41 10.13
C LEU A 547 24.29 -11.16 11.41
N ALA A 548 24.24 -12.13 12.31
CA ALA A 548 23.64 -12.04 13.65
C ALA A 548 24.01 -13.29 14.46
N PRO A 549 24.35 -13.17 15.75
CA PRO A 549 24.56 -14.29 16.64
C PRO A 549 23.22 -14.89 17.11
N SER A 550 22.99 -16.17 16.85
CA SER A 550 21.94 -16.97 17.47
C SER A 550 22.53 -17.73 18.65
N ILE A 551 21.97 -17.54 19.84
CA ILE A 551 22.40 -18.26 21.04
C ILE A 551 21.40 -19.37 21.31
N LYS A 552 21.90 -20.60 21.39
CA LYS A 552 21.13 -21.80 21.75
C LYS A 552 21.63 -22.35 23.07
N TRP A 553 20.75 -22.69 24.00
CA TRP A 553 21.14 -23.36 25.25
C TRP A 553 20.20 -24.48 25.65
N TYR A 554 20.76 -25.55 26.20
CA TYR A 554 20.03 -26.72 26.68
C TYR A 554 20.76 -27.35 27.87
N THR A 555 20.03 -28.12 28.69
CA THR A 555 20.59 -28.84 29.83
C THR A 555 21.36 -30.08 29.37
N VAL A 556 22.49 -30.36 30.01
CA VAL A 556 23.32 -31.54 29.72
C VAL A 556 22.88 -32.68 30.63
N SER A 557 21.72 -33.28 30.33
CA SER A 557 21.23 -34.48 31.01
C SER A 557 21.62 -35.71 30.18
N GLY A 558 22.22 -36.72 30.81
CA GLY A 558 22.77 -37.88 30.13
C GLY A 558 21.74 -38.73 29.36
N VAL A 559 22.11 -39.11 28.13
CA VAL A 559 21.65 -40.25 27.31
C VAL A 559 20.15 -40.30 26.95
N ASN A 560 19.87 -39.98 25.68
CA ASN A 560 18.75 -40.46 24.84
C ASN A 560 17.37 -39.76 24.81
N HIS A 561 17.23 -38.50 25.21
CA HIS A 561 16.04 -37.70 24.81
C HIS A 561 16.42 -36.26 24.43
N PRO A 562 15.73 -35.63 23.44
CA PRO A 562 15.94 -34.22 23.14
C PRO A 562 15.50 -33.38 24.35
N THR A 563 16.48 -32.81 25.06
CA THR A 563 16.24 -31.75 26.03
C THR A 563 15.82 -30.48 25.29
N THR A 564 14.75 -29.82 25.73
CA THR A 564 14.24 -28.56 25.16
C THR A 564 15.38 -27.56 24.96
N ALA A 565 15.66 -27.22 23.69
CA ALA A 565 16.70 -26.27 23.33
C ALA A 565 16.09 -24.88 23.20
N PHE A 566 16.50 -23.96 24.07
CA PHE A 566 16.08 -22.56 23.98
C PHE A 566 16.97 -21.84 22.98
N THR A 567 16.38 -21.02 22.11
CA THR A 567 17.11 -20.24 21.11
C THR A 567 16.68 -18.79 21.21
N THR A 568 17.64 -17.87 21.09
CA THR A 568 17.38 -16.44 20.95
C THR A 568 18.26 -15.87 19.84
N ARG A 569 17.70 -14.94 19.05
CA ARG A 569 18.46 -14.15 18.08
C ARG A 569 18.84 -12.85 18.76
N VAL A 570 20.14 -12.57 18.80
CA VAL A 570 20.66 -11.40 19.47
C VAL A 570 21.11 -10.38 18.42
N PRO A 571 20.93 -9.07 18.65
CA PRO A 571 21.37 -8.08 17.68
C PRO A 571 22.86 -8.19 17.34
N SER A 572 23.23 -7.89 16.10
CA SER A 572 24.61 -8.05 15.59
C SER A 572 25.63 -7.16 16.31
N ASP A 573 25.18 -6.04 16.90
CA ASP A 573 25.99 -5.12 17.70
C ASP A 573 26.17 -5.58 19.16
N VAL A 574 25.36 -6.52 19.61
CA VAL A 574 25.46 -7.08 20.95
C VAL A 574 26.52 -8.19 20.95
N GLN A 575 27.49 -8.06 21.85
CA GLN A 575 28.56 -9.04 22.05
C GLN A 575 28.48 -9.74 23.40
N VAL A 576 27.43 -9.43 24.18
CA VAL A 576 27.22 -9.92 25.54
C VAL A 576 25.73 -10.14 25.76
N TYR A 577 25.34 -11.31 26.26
CA TYR A 577 23.96 -11.66 26.51
C TYR A 577 23.79 -12.32 27.87
N ASN A 578 22.76 -11.91 28.61
CA ASN A 578 22.44 -12.45 29.92
C ASN A 578 21.31 -13.48 29.78
N ILE A 579 21.63 -14.76 29.96
CA ILE A 579 20.65 -15.84 29.99
C ILE A 579 20.12 -15.93 31.41
N SER A 580 18.87 -15.53 31.62
CA SER A 580 18.19 -15.54 32.92
C SER A 580 17.25 -16.74 33.08
N HIS A 581 16.63 -16.89 34.26
CA HIS A 581 15.65 -17.95 34.58
C HIS A 581 16.18 -19.39 34.49
N LEU A 582 17.48 -19.59 34.70
CA LEU A 582 18.10 -20.91 34.69
C LEU A 582 17.87 -21.67 36.01
N SER A 583 17.90 -23.01 35.93
CA SER A 583 17.86 -23.88 37.11
C SER A 583 19.19 -23.82 37.84
N THR A 584 19.16 -23.84 39.17
CA THR A 584 20.36 -23.80 40.02
C THR A 584 21.11 -25.12 39.97
N ALA A 585 22.44 -25.10 40.20
CA ALA A 585 23.29 -26.30 40.19
C ALA A 585 23.12 -27.20 38.94
N THR A 586 22.77 -26.62 37.79
CA THR A 586 22.43 -27.35 36.56
C THR A 586 23.46 -27.04 35.47
N GLN A 587 23.90 -28.08 34.77
CA GLN A 587 24.85 -27.95 33.66
C GLN A 587 24.11 -27.61 32.36
N TYR A 588 24.53 -26.52 31.72
CA TYR A 588 24.03 -26.05 30.44
C TYR A 588 25.13 -26.10 29.38
N LYS A 589 24.74 -26.40 28.15
CA LYS A 589 25.58 -26.21 26.96
C LYS A 589 25.03 -25.03 26.17
N ILE A 590 25.82 -23.97 26.06
CA ILE A 590 25.46 -22.73 25.37
C ILE A 590 26.25 -22.69 24.06
N CYS A 591 25.56 -22.65 22.93
CA CYS A 591 26.12 -22.52 21.60
C CYS A 591 25.81 -21.14 21.04
N VAL A 592 26.85 -20.40 20.65
CA VAL A 592 26.70 -19.19 19.84
C VAL A 592 26.95 -19.60 18.40
N ASP A 593 25.93 -19.43 17.59
CA ASP A 593 25.95 -19.65 16.16
C ASP A 593 26.00 -18.31 15.45
N VAL A 594 26.96 -18.15 14.55
CA VAL A 594 27.14 -16.92 13.80
C VAL A 594 27.22 -17.24 12.32
N ARG A 595 26.31 -16.63 11.56
CA ARG A 595 26.29 -16.73 10.11
C ARG A 595 27.18 -15.64 9.51
N SER A 596 28.06 -16.00 8.58
CA SER A 596 28.84 -15.02 7.81
C SER A 596 28.12 -14.65 6.50
N ILE A 597 28.49 -13.49 5.94
CA ILE A 597 28.01 -12.96 4.65
C ILE A 597 28.07 -13.98 3.49
N HIS A 598 28.92 -15.01 3.57
CA HIS A 598 29.10 -16.03 2.54
C HIS A 598 28.44 -17.38 2.88
N TYR A 599 27.44 -17.42 3.76
CA TYR A 599 26.79 -18.66 4.24
C TYR A 599 27.72 -19.63 4.98
N SER A 600 28.93 -19.21 5.37
CA SER A 600 29.73 -20.02 6.31
C SER A 600 29.12 -19.93 7.71
N HIS A 601 28.81 -21.10 8.25
CA HIS A 601 28.15 -21.28 9.54
C HIS A 601 29.23 -21.56 10.59
N GLU A 602 29.53 -20.60 11.46
CA GLU A 602 30.50 -20.82 12.55
C GLU A 602 29.75 -20.94 13.87
N THR A 603 29.74 -22.14 14.44
CA THR A 603 29.12 -22.41 15.74
C THR A 603 30.17 -22.76 16.77
N LYS A 604 30.14 -22.10 17.93
CA LYS A 604 30.97 -22.45 19.09
C LYS A 604 30.14 -22.63 20.34
N CYS A 605 30.38 -23.73 21.03
CA CYS A 605 29.66 -24.09 22.25
C CYS A 605 30.56 -24.08 23.48
N VAL A 606 30.01 -23.66 24.61
CA VAL A 606 30.67 -23.67 25.92
C VAL A 606 29.74 -24.35 26.92
N ASN A 607 30.30 -25.26 27.72
CA ASN A 607 29.59 -25.89 28.82
C ASN A 607 29.79 -25.07 30.08
N VAL A 608 28.72 -24.86 30.85
CA VAL A 608 28.74 -24.04 32.06
C VAL A 608 27.71 -24.55 33.06
N THR A 609 28.06 -24.54 34.34
CA THR A 609 27.18 -25.03 35.42
C THR A 609 26.77 -23.83 36.28
N THR A 610 25.46 -23.62 36.44
CA THR A 610 24.94 -22.57 37.34
C THR A 610 25.34 -22.82 38.78
N LYS A 611 25.49 -21.77 39.57
CA LYS A 611 25.84 -21.93 40.99
C LYS A 611 24.69 -22.61 41.75
N GLY A 612 25.04 -23.41 42.76
CA GLY A 612 24.08 -23.86 43.76
C GLY A 612 23.60 -22.68 44.61
N LEU A 613 22.48 -22.83 45.31
CA LEU A 613 21.94 -21.79 46.16
C LEU A 613 22.76 -21.54 47.46
N GLU A 614 23.94 -22.15 47.60
CA GLU A 614 24.76 -22.04 48.81
C GLU A 614 26.07 -21.28 48.58
N LEU A 615 26.36 -20.40 49.54
CA LEU A 615 27.44 -19.42 49.67
C LEU A 615 27.23 -18.02 49.05
N ALA A 616 26.06 -17.44 49.29
CA ALA A 616 25.90 -15.98 49.47
C ALA A 616 25.67 -15.61 50.96
N ALA A 617 26.05 -16.49 51.89
CA ALA A 617 25.87 -16.34 53.33
C ALA A 617 27.21 -16.30 54.08
N LYS A 618 28.24 -15.64 53.52
CA LYS A 618 29.54 -15.48 54.19
C LYS A 618 30.08 -14.05 54.28
N ASP A 619 29.24 -13.05 53.98
CA ASP A 619 29.54 -11.63 54.16
C ASP A 619 28.55 -10.92 55.11
N MET A 620 27.79 -11.68 55.92
CA MET A 620 26.85 -11.13 56.90
C MET A 620 27.20 -11.57 58.32
N GLU A 621 28.48 -11.48 58.69
CA GLU A 621 28.94 -11.69 60.06
C GLU A 621 29.99 -10.64 60.47
N LYS A 622 29.56 -9.37 60.51
CA LYS A 622 30.17 -8.32 61.35
C LYS A 622 29.28 -7.07 61.35
N TRP A 623 28.19 -7.14 62.09
CA TRP A 623 27.57 -5.93 62.61
C TRP A 623 28.03 -5.78 64.06
N ASP A 624 28.80 -4.73 64.33
CA ASP A 624 29.24 -4.36 65.67
C ASP A 624 28.02 -4.30 66.60
N ALA A 625 28.17 -4.86 67.81
CA ALA A 625 27.15 -4.87 68.84
C ALA A 625 26.53 -3.47 69.09
N ALA A 626 27.28 -2.40 68.82
CA ALA A 626 26.84 -1.01 68.89
C ALA A 626 25.66 -0.66 67.96
N VAL A 627 25.57 -1.24 66.76
CA VAL A 627 24.50 -0.91 65.79
C VAL A 627 23.17 -1.54 66.23
N ILE A 628 23.21 -2.73 66.83
CA ILE A 628 22.04 -3.41 67.37
C ILE A 628 21.51 -2.64 68.60
N THR A 629 22.39 -2.11 69.45
CA THR A 629 21.96 -1.25 70.58
C THR A 629 21.37 0.07 70.10
N ILE A 630 21.92 0.69 69.06
CA ILE A 630 21.40 1.96 68.53
C ILE A 630 20.01 1.76 67.91
N PHE A 631 19.81 0.72 67.10
CA PHE A 631 18.50 0.41 66.52
C PHE A 631 17.49 -0.03 67.59
N GLY A 632 17.92 -0.78 68.60
CA GLY A 632 17.07 -1.16 69.74
C GLY A 632 16.60 0.04 70.56
N VAL A 633 17.48 1.00 70.83
CA VAL A 633 17.14 2.25 71.53
C VAL A 633 16.23 3.12 70.66
N LEU A 634 16.48 3.22 69.36
CA LEU A 634 15.65 4.00 68.45
C LEU A 634 14.22 3.44 68.36
N LEU A 635 14.07 2.13 68.25
CA LEU A 635 12.76 1.45 68.24
C LEU A 635 12.03 1.60 69.57
N ALA A 636 12.74 1.51 70.70
CA ALA A 636 12.15 1.74 72.01
C ALA A 636 11.62 3.18 72.15
N VAL A 637 12.41 4.18 71.74
CA VAL A 637 12.02 5.61 71.77
C VAL A 637 10.81 5.87 70.86
N ILE A 638 10.78 5.29 69.66
CA ILE A 638 9.63 5.42 68.74
C ILE A 638 8.38 4.76 69.34
N SER A 639 8.51 3.59 69.97
CA SER A 639 7.36 2.92 70.60
C SER A 639 6.78 3.73 71.77
N VAL A 640 7.65 4.35 72.58
CA VAL A 640 7.24 5.20 73.71
C VAL A 640 6.61 6.49 73.19
N ALA A 641 7.15 7.09 72.13
CA ALA A 641 6.55 8.25 71.49
C ALA A 641 5.16 7.95 70.91
N CYS A 642 5.00 6.80 70.24
CA CYS A 642 3.70 6.36 69.72
C CYS A 642 2.70 6.07 70.85
N LEU A 643 3.12 5.46 71.97
CA LEU A 643 2.29 5.25 73.16
C LEU A 643 1.86 6.57 73.82
N LEU A 644 2.77 7.54 73.93
CA LEU A 644 2.48 8.87 74.47
C LEU A 644 1.53 9.67 73.56
N ILE A 645 1.70 9.58 72.24
CA ILE A 645 0.80 10.19 71.26
C ILE A 645 -0.59 9.53 71.31
N TYR A 646 -0.65 8.20 71.42
CA TYR A 646 -1.91 7.47 71.58
C TYR A 646 -2.63 7.84 72.88
N MET A 647 -1.91 7.95 74.00
CA MET A 647 -2.47 8.37 75.29
C MET A 647 -2.92 9.84 75.28
N SER A 648 -2.19 10.72 74.59
CA SER A 648 -2.54 12.14 74.38
C SER A 648 -3.79 12.31 73.53
N LEU A 649 -3.91 11.55 72.43
CA LEU A 649 -5.09 11.56 71.55
C LEU A 649 -6.31 10.92 72.23
N ARG A 650 -6.11 9.88 73.05
CA ARG A 650 -7.18 9.24 73.84
C ARG A 650 -7.71 10.14 74.96
N ASN A 651 -6.86 10.98 75.56
CA ASN A 651 -7.29 11.97 76.56
C ASN A 651 -7.97 13.21 75.96
N ARG A 652 -7.74 13.54 74.68
CA ARG A 652 -8.39 14.67 74.00
C ARG A 652 -9.79 14.35 73.45
N HIS A 653 -10.20 13.09 73.44
CA HIS A 653 -11.51 12.69 72.90
C HIS A 653 -12.62 12.54 73.97
N LEU A 654 -12.31 12.83 75.25
CA LEU A 654 -13.23 12.65 76.39
C LEU A 654 -13.66 13.96 77.09
N TYR A 655 -13.26 15.13 76.59
CA TYR A 655 -13.78 16.43 77.04
C TYR A 655 -14.27 17.23 75.84
N GLY A 656 -15.60 17.26 75.67
CA GLY A 656 -16.33 18.05 74.68
C GLY A 656 -16.01 19.54 74.75
N ASP A 657 -15.99 20.23 73.62
CA ASP A 657 -17.16 20.84 72.95
C ASP A 657 -17.25 22.33 73.32
N ILE A 658 -17.79 23.16 72.40
CA ILE A 658 -18.14 24.60 72.51
C ILE A 658 -17.30 25.60 71.66
N ARG A 659 -17.96 26.07 70.59
CA ARG A 659 -18.03 27.41 69.94
C ARG A 659 -16.99 27.93 68.92
N LYS A 660 -17.52 28.08 67.68
CA LYS A 660 -17.61 29.28 66.79
C LYS A 660 -16.73 30.50 67.11
N SER A 661 -16.02 31.03 66.10
CA SER A 661 -16.27 32.35 65.48
C SER A 661 -15.26 32.69 64.37
N GLU A 662 -15.75 33.44 63.39
CA GLU A 662 -15.09 34.09 62.24
C GLU A 662 -14.00 35.11 62.63
N SER A 663 -13.02 35.38 61.76
CA SER A 663 -12.80 36.71 61.14
C SER A 663 -11.48 36.83 60.34
N LYS A 664 -11.54 37.72 59.34
CA LYS A 664 -10.59 38.10 58.27
C LYS A 664 -9.37 38.93 58.70
N ALA A 665 -8.51 39.17 57.68
CA ALA A 665 -7.64 40.34 57.41
C ALA A 665 -6.13 40.12 57.71
N SER A 666 -5.22 39.94 56.75
CA SER A 666 -4.71 40.80 55.65
C SER A 666 -3.46 41.61 56.05
N LEU A 667 -2.31 41.38 55.38
CA LEU A 667 -1.38 42.40 54.85
C LEU A 667 -0.12 41.74 54.23
N ALA A 668 0.10 42.03 52.94
CA ALA A 668 1.31 41.79 52.12
C ALA A 668 2.17 43.09 52.08
N PRO A 669 3.26 43.27 51.28
CA PRO A 669 3.93 42.43 50.26
C PRO A 669 5.49 42.39 50.42
N LEU A 670 6.29 41.58 49.70
CA LEU A 670 6.80 41.86 48.34
C LEU A 670 7.68 40.67 47.84
N GLU A 671 7.52 40.33 46.56
CA GLU A 671 8.48 39.68 45.62
C GLU A 671 9.25 38.41 46.02
N THR A 672 8.93 37.29 45.37
CA THR A 672 9.80 36.63 44.36
C THR A 672 9.26 35.22 43.99
N THR A 673 9.28 34.94 42.68
CA THR A 673 9.33 33.61 42.04
C THR A 673 8.22 32.58 42.31
N GLY A 674 7.46 32.27 41.25
CA GLY A 674 6.46 31.20 41.21
C GLY A 674 7.04 29.81 41.48
N MET A 675 6.41 29.13 42.44
CA MET A 675 6.63 27.74 42.79
C MET A 675 5.76 26.87 41.86
N GLN A 676 6.35 26.42 40.75
CA GLN A 676 6.04 25.09 40.22
C GLN A 676 6.62 24.09 41.21
N SER A 677 5.86 23.07 41.61
CA SER A 677 6.36 21.94 42.38
C SER A 677 6.91 20.87 41.43
N PRO A 678 8.23 20.60 41.41
CA PRO A 678 8.76 19.32 41.01
C PRO A 678 9.18 18.56 42.27
N PHE A 679 8.54 17.42 42.54
CA PHE A 679 9.01 16.50 43.57
C PHE A 679 10.22 15.71 43.01
N PHE A 680 11.39 16.32 43.22
CA PHE A 680 12.73 15.75 43.43
C PHE A 680 13.45 14.95 42.33
N THR A 681 14.31 15.69 41.64
CA THR A 681 15.53 15.27 40.95
C THR A 681 16.65 14.86 41.93
N LYS A 682 17.31 13.74 41.58
CA LYS A 682 18.78 13.55 41.45
C LYS A 682 19.74 14.49 42.21
N LEU A 683 20.64 13.88 42.99
CA LEU A 683 22.06 14.30 43.15
C LEU A 683 22.94 13.05 42.95
N TRP A 684 23.46 12.82 41.74
CA TRP A 684 24.84 13.10 41.30
C TRP A 684 25.94 12.34 42.07
N LEU A 685 26.51 11.34 41.38
CA LEU A 685 27.96 11.20 41.27
C LEU A 685 28.29 10.75 39.85
N SER A 686 28.98 11.65 39.15
CA SER A 686 29.64 11.42 37.88
C SER A 686 30.71 10.35 38.05
N GLY A 687 30.66 9.31 37.20
CA GLY A 687 31.67 8.27 37.08
C GLY A 687 31.76 7.86 35.62
N LYS A 688 32.83 8.27 34.97
CA LYS A 688 33.18 7.96 33.57
C LYS A 688 33.15 6.45 33.28
N GLY A 689 32.63 6.09 32.10
CA GLY A 689 33.09 4.95 31.29
C GLY A 689 32.41 3.60 31.52
N LEU A 690 31.45 3.25 30.65
CA LEU A 690 31.37 2.01 29.84
C LEU A 690 30.02 2.02 29.07
N PRO A 691 29.94 1.53 27.82
CA PRO A 691 28.69 1.52 27.08
C PRO A 691 27.72 0.47 27.64
N SER A 692 26.49 0.92 27.92
CA SER A 692 25.36 0.13 28.38
C SER A 692 24.92 -0.86 27.30
N GLY A 693 25.06 -2.16 27.60
CA GLY A 693 24.39 -3.20 26.84
C GLY A 693 22.88 -3.07 26.98
N VAL A 694 22.15 -3.33 25.88
CA VAL A 694 20.68 -3.40 25.89
C VAL A 694 20.28 -4.60 26.75
N GLU A 695 19.59 -4.35 27.85
CA GLU A 695 19.01 -5.38 28.70
C GLU A 695 17.69 -5.84 28.06
N VAL A 696 17.76 -6.82 27.16
CA VAL A 696 16.58 -7.48 26.59
C VAL A 696 16.09 -8.53 27.59
N ASN A 697 14.95 -8.28 28.25
CA ASN A 697 14.27 -9.28 29.06
C ASN A 697 13.69 -10.35 28.12
N ALA A 698 14.44 -11.42 27.85
CA ALA A 698 13.94 -12.53 27.07
C ALA A 698 12.84 -13.26 27.84
N THR A 699 11.63 -13.27 27.29
CA THR A 699 10.61 -14.25 27.66
C THR A 699 10.87 -15.52 26.87
N VAL A 700 10.91 -16.63 27.61
CA VAL A 700 11.12 -17.99 27.10
C VAL A 700 10.07 -18.32 26.03
N ILE A 701 10.48 -18.44 24.77
CA ILE A 701 9.63 -19.03 23.74
C ILE A 701 9.84 -20.54 23.82
N ASN A 702 8.80 -21.24 24.25
CA ASN A 702 8.71 -22.69 24.18
C ASN A 702 8.44 -23.05 22.71
N VAL A 703 9.48 -23.19 21.89
CA VAL A 703 9.32 -23.73 20.53
C VAL A 703 9.30 -25.25 20.67
N SER A 704 8.11 -25.84 20.61
CA SER A 704 7.97 -27.29 20.45
C SER A 704 8.40 -27.66 19.04
N ASP A 705 9.55 -28.33 18.93
CA ASP A 705 10.01 -28.99 17.71
C ASP A 705 8.97 -30.00 17.22
N ASN A 706 8.49 -29.82 15.99
CA ASN A 706 8.02 -30.93 15.17
C ASN A 706 8.38 -30.65 13.70
N ALA A 707 9.19 -31.57 13.13
CA ALA A 707 9.41 -31.86 11.70
C ALA A 707 10.18 -30.79 10.87
N PHE A 708 11.29 -31.04 10.18
CA PHE A 708 12.07 -32.23 9.77
C PHE A 708 13.55 -31.85 9.63
#